data_AF-A0A1V5UHH9-F1
#
_entry.id   AF-A0A1V5UHH9-F1
#
_cell.length_a   1.000
_cell.length_b   1.000
_cell.length_c   1.000
_cell.angle_alpha   90.00
_cell.angle_beta   90.00
_cell.angle_gamma   90.00
#
_symmetry.space_group_name_H-M   'P 1'
#
loop_
_entity.id
_entity.type
_entity.pdbx_description
1 polymer ?
#
loop_
_entity_poly.entity_id
_entity_poly.type
_entity_poly.pdbx_seq_one_letter_code
_entity_poly.pdbx_strand_id
1 'polypeptide(L)'
;MKTIELYIADLKSTVHEKRKRAINALITLKEKEAIKPLLVIANDRNVEIRYMVARAFGVFDDKILIDPLLKYLRDESPKVRHRAAMSLMSHRHEKVVQPLIDALSDADENVRYWSAKALAKIGDEQAILKLRQSLSSPEWIVRKAASDALIEIGPPALKYLYEILERSGEDARFWAVKTVGKIGDQSSTPVLMPFLADKNQDVQTAAVEALGNISDSRAINPLISLLQSDENHLKHHIKEALCKIGDKCIAHLIKVLSSSNWSARRTASLVLGDIGGRSIEFLMSELKKHKAAEAADAVTLNDDAVYWIIEALGEIGDKVVTLSLMDFLKHKKTEIKISAIRALGKIKDERALAPLIDLLEENDDMAADVLIKAIAGFKEAAVNALVKNLGSPKWQVRSNAAAALEKIGVSVAGRMIELLDCKNRDVSHWAAEVISRFDKYLEDDLIDLLENGNYDQRFYASKILGRIKSEKAIAGLINGLQDEYWTVRKNSAFSLGELKSKDAIAPLVRALKDEDEDLRSEVCLALSKMGYVQVGKYLSPYIDDEFTNVRIAAIDAVGAIGYKEALPAVAARINDDNIYVRMAAIKAVGRLKGEACVNLLLAQMNNSELRSHVISALGEIGAVSNIKHLTSVLAKSGDRDERALAASVLFNFDQREVIKALSDALSDDYYMVRKNAALSLTLINERRRGSEKEKNGQAAIGSEAESLYSLGMAFLNAKKYSDAVVAFQKSLSLSPKNYNTLIKLGIAYENKDMLNEAIECFNKCAASEPNRPESYIYLAVALSSVKKYEESLINLKRAEECAKNARTLEIVKKLIKKVKTLMYSY
;
A
#
# COMPACT_ATOMS: atom_id res chain seq x y z
N MET A 1 75.13 -20.74 -37.36
CA MET A 1 74.55 -20.78 -36.01
C MET A 1 73.10 -21.16 -36.19
N LYS A 2 72.65 -22.31 -35.66
CA LYS A 2 71.23 -22.69 -35.80
C LYS A 2 70.39 -21.59 -35.16
N THR A 3 69.27 -21.20 -35.77
CA THR A 3 68.42 -20.09 -35.32
C THR A 3 68.05 -20.18 -33.83
N ILE A 4 67.96 -21.39 -33.27
CA ILE A 4 67.76 -21.65 -31.84
C ILE A 4 68.94 -21.26 -30.93
N GLU A 5 70.19 -21.43 -31.36
CA GLU A 5 71.39 -21.14 -30.54
C GLU A 5 71.50 -19.65 -30.22
N LEU A 6 71.07 -18.79 -31.15
CA LEU A 6 71.03 -17.34 -30.97
C LEU A 6 70.00 -16.94 -29.90
N TYR A 7 68.82 -17.54 -29.91
CA TYR A 7 67.80 -17.29 -28.89
C TYR A 7 68.19 -17.87 -27.53
N ILE A 8 68.86 -19.02 -27.47
CA ILE A 8 69.41 -19.56 -26.22
C ILE A 8 70.46 -18.63 -25.62
N ALA A 9 71.32 -18.01 -26.45
CA ALA A 9 72.29 -17.01 -25.98
C ALA A 9 71.59 -15.76 -25.40
N ASP A 10 70.53 -15.29 -26.06
CA ASP A 10 69.74 -14.14 -25.63
C ASP A 10 69.01 -14.35 -24.29
N LEU A 11 68.75 -15.60 -23.87
CA LEU A 11 68.22 -15.90 -22.53
C LEU A 11 69.15 -15.48 -21.39
N LYS A 12 70.47 -15.36 -21.65
CA LYS A 12 71.47 -14.93 -20.64
C LYS A 12 71.62 -13.41 -20.56
N SER A 13 70.94 -12.65 -21.43
CA SER A 13 71.01 -11.19 -21.46
C SER A 13 70.51 -10.57 -20.15
N THR A 14 71.17 -9.51 -19.66
CA THR A 14 70.69 -8.71 -18.52
C THR A 14 69.42 -7.91 -18.86
N VAL A 15 69.21 -7.59 -20.14
CA VAL A 15 68.01 -6.89 -20.65
C VAL A 15 66.83 -7.86 -20.77
N HIS A 16 65.76 -7.61 -20.01
CA HIS A 16 64.57 -8.47 -19.96
C HIS A 16 63.82 -8.53 -21.30
N GLU A 17 63.74 -7.45 -22.07
CA GLU A 17 63.10 -7.45 -23.40
C GLU A 17 63.80 -8.39 -24.41
N LYS A 18 65.12 -8.58 -24.29
CA LYS A 18 65.85 -9.58 -25.08
C LYS A 18 65.47 -11.00 -24.66
N ARG A 19 65.43 -11.27 -23.34
CA ARG A 19 65.00 -12.57 -22.80
C ARG A 19 63.55 -12.89 -23.18
N LYS A 20 62.65 -11.92 -23.11
CA LYS A 20 61.24 -12.03 -23.53
C LYS A 20 61.10 -12.41 -25.01
N ARG A 21 61.78 -11.69 -25.91
CA ARG A 21 61.78 -12.02 -27.34
C ARG A 21 62.34 -13.43 -27.60
N ALA A 22 63.43 -13.79 -26.92
CA ALA A 22 64.00 -15.12 -27.00
C ALA A 22 63.02 -16.21 -26.54
N ILE A 23 62.36 -16.05 -25.39
CA ILE A 23 61.36 -17.03 -24.90
C ILE A 23 60.20 -17.17 -25.91
N ASN A 24 59.68 -16.07 -26.46
CA ASN A 24 58.63 -16.14 -27.48
C ASN A 24 59.10 -16.90 -28.73
N ALA A 25 60.30 -16.62 -29.22
CA ALA A 25 60.86 -17.33 -30.36
C ALA A 25 61.05 -18.83 -30.07
N LEU A 26 61.53 -19.19 -28.88
CA LEU A 26 61.69 -20.58 -28.44
C LEU A 26 60.34 -21.31 -28.30
N ILE A 27 59.30 -20.63 -27.81
CA ILE A 27 57.92 -21.16 -27.79
C ILE A 27 57.43 -21.47 -29.20
N THR A 28 57.73 -20.62 -30.17
CA THR A 28 57.33 -20.82 -31.57
C THR A 28 58.08 -21.99 -32.22
N LEU A 29 59.38 -22.12 -31.94
CA LEU A 29 60.22 -23.19 -32.50
C LEU A 29 59.87 -24.57 -31.93
N LYS A 30 59.46 -24.66 -30.65
CA LYS A 30 59.09 -25.91 -29.96
C LYS A 30 60.17 -27.01 -29.97
N GLU A 31 61.42 -26.64 -30.16
CA GLU A 31 62.57 -27.56 -30.13
C GLU A 31 62.97 -27.91 -28.69
N LYS A 32 63.13 -29.21 -28.39
CA LYS A 32 63.41 -29.71 -27.03
C LYS A 32 64.74 -29.22 -26.46
N GLU A 33 65.70 -28.83 -27.30
CA GLU A 33 66.97 -28.23 -26.85
C GLU A 33 66.75 -26.96 -25.99
N ALA A 34 65.60 -26.28 -26.13
CA ALA A 34 65.27 -25.09 -25.36
C ALA A 34 64.94 -25.37 -23.88
N ILE A 35 64.58 -26.61 -23.51
CA ILE A 35 64.08 -26.97 -22.17
C ILE A 35 65.13 -26.67 -21.08
N LYS A 36 66.36 -27.17 -21.25
CA LYS A 36 67.44 -26.96 -20.26
C LYS A 36 67.79 -25.48 -20.07
N PRO A 37 67.99 -24.68 -21.14
CA PRO A 37 68.18 -23.23 -21.00
C PRO A 37 67.03 -22.50 -20.31
N LEU A 38 65.78 -22.87 -20.59
CA LEU A 38 64.60 -22.26 -19.94
C LEU A 38 64.52 -22.60 -18.45
N LEU A 39 64.94 -23.81 -18.05
CA LEU A 39 65.05 -24.18 -16.62
C LEU A 39 66.06 -23.32 -15.86
N VAL A 40 67.17 -22.93 -16.49
CA VAL A 40 68.20 -22.07 -15.86
C VAL A 40 67.63 -20.70 -15.51
N ILE A 41 66.79 -20.13 -16.36
CA ILE A 41 66.17 -18.82 -16.12
C ILE A 41 64.83 -18.90 -15.39
N ALA A 42 64.44 -20.07 -14.88
CA ALA A 42 63.15 -20.24 -14.22
C ALA A 42 62.99 -19.38 -12.95
N ASN A 43 64.08 -19.05 -12.26
CA ASN A 43 64.01 -18.16 -11.08
C ASN A 43 64.38 -16.70 -11.41
N ASP A 44 64.07 -16.23 -12.62
CA ASP A 44 64.34 -14.83 -13.02
C ASP A 44 63.67 -13.84 -12.05
N ARG A 45 64.38 -12.75 -11.72
CA ARG A 45 63.84 -11.70 -10.84
C ARG A 45 62.64 -10.99 -11.45
N ASN A 46 62.55 -10.93 -12.77
CA ASN A 46 61.46 -10.27 -13.49
C ASN A 46 60.23 -11.20 -13.60
N VAL A 47 59.09 -10.72 -13.10
CA VAL A 47 57.80 -11.42 -13.09
C VAL A 47 57.33 -11.80 -14.50
N GLU A 48 57.51 -10.90 -15.48
CA GLU A 48 57.12 -11.13 -16.88
C GLU A 48 57.94 -12.28 -17.48
N ILE A 49 59.23 -12.38 -17.13
CA ILE A 49 60.07 -13.49 -17.58
C ILE A 49 59.61 -14.81 -16.96
N ARG A 50 59.34 -14.85 -15.65
CA ARG A 50 58.80 -16.07 -15.00
C ARG A 50 57.44 -16.47 -15.58
N TYR A 51 56.56 -15.51 -15.86
CA TYR A 51 55.29 -15.75 -16.54
C TYR A 51 55.49 -16.38 -17.92
N MET A 52 56.42 -15.84 -18.71
CA MET A 52 56.72 -16.35 -20.04
C MET A 52 57.40 -17.72 -20.00
N VAL A 53 58.26 -17.98 -19.02
CA VAL A 53 58.87 -19.30 -18.80
C VAL A 53 57.80 -20.31 -18.39
N ALA A 54 56.87 -19.96 -17.49
CA ALA A 54 55.73 -20.81 -17.14
C ALA A 54 54.89 -21.15 -18.39
N ARG A 55 54.62 -20.14 -19.23
CA ARG A 55 53.96 -20.34 -20.53
C ARG A 55 54.74 -21.27 -21.44
N ALA A 56 56.06 -21.11 -21.52
CA ALA A 56 56.90 -21.97 -22.34
C ALA A 56 56.83 -23.42 -21.85
N PHE A 57 56.90 -23.65 -20.54
CA PHE A 57 56.82 -24.99 -19.97
C PHE A 57 55.55 -25.73 -20.34
N GLY A 58 54.40 -25.06 -20.34
CA GLY A 58 53.13 -25.67 -20.78
C GLY A 58 53.07 -26.03 -22.27
N VAL A 59 53.95 -25.45 -23.11
CA VAL A 59 54.02 -25.74 -24.56
C VAL A 59 54.90 -26.94 -24.87
N PHE A 60 55.97 -27.15 -24.09
CA PHE A 60 56.93 -28.24 -24.33
C PHE A 60 56.44 -29.62 -23.86
N ASP A 61 55.36 -29.68 -23.07
CA ASP A 61 54.69 -30.89 -22.56
C ASP A 61 55.65 -32.04 -22.17
N ASP A 62 56.71 -31.71 -21.43
CA ASP A 62 57.70 -32.66 -20.93
C ASP A 62 57.56 -32.85 -19.41
N LYS A 63 57.59 -34.10 -18.94
CA LYS A 63 57.41 -34.45 -17.52
C LYS A 63 58.44 -33.78 -16.61
N ILE A 64 59.66 -33.48 -17.11
CA ILE A 64 60.68 -32.79 -16.33
C ILE A 64 60.26 -31.36 -15.92
N LEU A 65 59.27 -30.79 -16.61
CA LEU A 65 58.78 -29.43 -16.38
C LEU A 65 57.67 -29.36 -15.31
N ILE A 66 57.17 -30.50 -14.83
CA ILE A 66 56.14 -30.57 -13.81
C ILE A 66 56.63 -29.94 -12.50
N ASP A 67 57.75 -30.39 -11.93
CA ASP A 67 58.26 -29.85 -10.65
C ASP A 67 58.53 -28.33 -10.69
N PRO A 68 59.14 -27.77 -11.76
CA PRO A 68 59.23 -26.33 -11.95
C PRO A 68 57.87 -25.60 -11.98
N LEU A 69 56.88 -26.16 -12.69
CA LEU A 69 55.53 -25.58 -12.74
C LEU A 69 54.82 -25.65 -11.37
N LEU A 70 55.01 -26.74 -10.62
CA LEU A 70 54.50 -26.87 -9.25
C LEU A 70 55.13 -25.83 -8.31
N LYS A 71 56.42 -25.51 -8.50
CA LYS A 71 57.06 -24.40 -7.78
C LYS A 71 56.42 -23.05 -8.13
N TYR A 72 56.10 -22.82 -9.40
CA TYR A 72 55.44 -21.58 -9.84
C TYR A 72 53.99 -21.44 -9.36
N LEU A 73 53.29 -22.52 -9.00
CA LEU A 73 52.01 -22.41 -8.29
C LEU A 73 52.14 -21.70 -6.93
N ARG A 74 53.36 -21.57 -6.39
CA ARG A 74 53.64 -20.88 -5.12
C ARG A 74 54.42 -19.57 -5.33
N ASP A 75 54.46 -19.04 -6.56
CA ASP A 75 55.14 -17.78 -6.87
C ASP A 75 54.46 -16.59 -6.16
N GLU A 76 55.25 -15.60 -5.75
CA GLU A 76 54.74 -14.36 -5.13
C GLU A 76 53.73 -13.64 -6.04
N SER A 77 53.93 -13.70 -7.36
CA SER A 77 53.05 -13.05 -8.32
C SER A 77 51.86 -13.93 -8.70
N PRO A 78 50.61 -13.43 -8.52
CA PRO A 78 49.41 -14.12 -9.01
C PRO A 78 49.45 -14.38 -10.52
N LYS A 79 50.15 -13.52 -11.29
CA LYS A 79 50.32 -13.69 -12.73
C LYS A 79 51.03 -14.98 -13.08
N VAL A 80 52.10 -15.27 -12.35
CA VAL A 80 52.92 -16.48 -12.56
C VAL A 80 52.16 -17.70 -12.06
N ARG A 81 51.51 -17.62 -10.90
CA ARG A 81 50.70 -18.71 -10.33
C ARG A 81 49.59 -19.18 -11.26
N HIS A 82 48.75 -18.28 -11.78
CA HIS A 82 47.65 -18.71 -12.63
C HIS A 82 48.15 -19.23 -13.99
N ARG A 83 49.25 -18.67 -14.49
CA ARG A 83 49.89 -19.18 -15.72
C ARG A 83 50.48 -20.56 -15.52
N ALA A 84 51.02 -20.85 -14.34
CA ALA A 84 51.49 -22.18 -13.98
C ALA A 84 50.33 -23.16 -13.89
N ALA A 85 49.22 -22.81 -13.22
CA ALA A 85 48.00 -23.62 -13.18
C ALA A 85 47.47 -23.91 -14.59
N MET A 86 47.39 -22.89 -15.46
CA MET A 86 47.00 -23.03 -16.86
C MET A 86 47.95 -23.95 -17.64
N SER A 87 49.26 -23.90 -17.36
CA SER A 87 50.27 -24.68 -18.09
C SER A 87 50.28 -26.15 -17.63
N LEU A 88 49.89 -26.41 -16.38
CA LEU A 88 49.71 -27.74 -15.82
C LEU A 88 48.51 -28.49 -16.41
N MET A 89 47.57 -27.81 -17.07
CA MET A 89 46.46 -28.45 -17.79
C MET A 89 46.93 -29.46 -18.85
N SER A 90 48.10 -29.22 -19.47
CA SER A 90 48.69 -30.09 -20.49
C SER A 90 49.25 -31.39 -19.89
N HIS A 91 49.50 -31.43 -18.58
CA HIS A 91 50.18 -32.53 -17.92
C HIS A 91 49.21 -33.40 -17.11
N ARG A 92 48.83 -34.56 -17.67
CA ARG A 92 48.00 -35.56 -16.99
C ARG A 92 48.82 -36.45 -16.06
N HIS A 93 49.27 -35.90 -14.94
CA HIS A 93 50.11 -36.60 -13.97
C HIS A 93 49.54 -36.48 -12.54
N GLU A 94 49.44 -37.60 -11.82
CA GLU A 94 48.94 -37.68 -10.43
C GLU A 94 49.59 -36.67 -9.47
N LYS A 95 50.89 -36.38 -9.64
CA LYS A 95 51.66 -35.45 -8.81
C LYS A 95 51.12 -34.02 -8.85
N VAL A 96 50.34 -33.69 -9.88
CA VAL A 96 49.80 -32.36 -10.11
C VAL A 96 48.47 -32.15 -9.37
N VAL A 97 47.76 -33.23 -9.03
CA VAL A 97 46.40 -33.17 -8.46
C VAL A 97 46.38 -32.43 -7.12
N GLN A 98 47.18 -32.86 -6.12
CA GLN A 98 47.14 -32.23 -4.80
C GLN A 98 47.61 -30.76 -4.82
N PRO A 99 48.72 -30.38 -5.50
CA PRO A 99 49.11 -28.98 -5.61
C PRO A 99 48.07 -28.08 -6.29
N LEU A 100 47.33 -28.57 -7.29
CA LEU A 100 46.23 -27.82 -7.89
C LEU A 100 45.01 -27.71 -6.96
N ILE A 101 44.74 -28.74 -6.15
CA ILE A 101 43.70 -28.69 -5.10
C ILE A 101 44.05 -27.63 -4.07
N ASP A 102 45.30 -27.57 -3.62
CA ASP A 102 45.79 -26.55 -2.70
C ASP A 102 45.65 -25.13 -3.32
N ALA A 103 45.84 -25.00 -4.64
CA ALA A 103 45.67 -23.72 -5.35
C ALA A 103 44.20 -23.27 -5.53
N LEU A 104 43.21 -24.10 -5.16
CA LEU A 104 41.80 -23.68 -5.14
C LEU A 104 41.48 -22.69 -4.01
N SER A 105 42.32 -22.59 -2.97
CA SER A 105 42.21 -21.58 -1.90
C SER A 105 43.04 -20.32 -2.18
N ASP A 106 43.64 -20.19 -3.37
CA ASP A 106 44.43 -19.00 -3.69
C ASP A 106 43.58 -17.71 -3.62
N ALA A 107 44.18 -16.63 -3.12
CA ALA A 107 43.51 -15.33 -3.01
C ALA A 107 43.09 -14.78 -4.39
N ASP A 108 43.85 -15.07 -5.44
CA ASP A 108 43.58 -14.59 -6.80
C ASP A 108 42.57 -15.48 -7.54
N GLU A 109 41.54 -14.84 -8.11
CA GLU A 109 40.46 -15.54 -8.81
C GLU A 109 40.92 -16.31 -10.05
N ASN A 110 41.91 -15.79 -10.79
CA ASN A 110 42.41 -16.47 -11.98
C ASN A 110 43.16 -17.74 -11.60
N VAL A 111 43.92 -17.73 -10.50
CA VAL A 111 44.62 -18.92 -10.01
C VAL A 111 43.62 -20.03 -9.70
N ARG A 112 42.54 -19.70 -8.98
CA ARG A 112 41.47 -20.66 -8.66
C ARG A 112 40.79 -21.19 -9.91
N TYR A 113 40.40 -20.30 -10.83
CA TYR A 113 39.74 -20.66 -12.08
C TYR A 113 40.59 -21.63 -12.93
N TRP A 114 41.86 -21.30 -13.15
CA TRP A 114 42.75 -22.15 -13.95
C TRP A 114 43.14 -23.44 -13.24
N SER A 115 43.20 -23.44 -11.90
CA SER A 115 43.44 -24.67 -11.13
C SER A 115 42.25 -25.62 -11.20
N ALA A 116 41.03 -25.10 -11.05
CA ALA A 116 39.79 -25.86 -11.25
C ALA A 116 39.73 -26.47 -12.66
N LYS A 117 40.02 -25.66 -13.68
CA LYS A 117 40.04 -26.10 -15.08
C LYS A 117 41.10 -27.16 -15.37
N ALA A 118 42.28 -27.03 -14.76
CA ALA A 118 43.34 -28.03 -14.85
C ALA A 118 42.93 -29.36 -14.23
N LEU A 119 42.33 -29.32 -13.04
CA LEU A 119 41.79 -30.51 -12.38
C LEU A 119 40.68 -31.17 -13.22
N ALA A 120 39.81 -30.37 -13.83
CA ALA A 120 38.77 -30.88 -14.73
C ALA A 120 39.35 -31.57 -15.97
N LYS A 121 40.43 -31.02 -16.54
CA LYS A 121 41.12 -31.60 -17.71
C LYS A 121 41.86 -32.90 -17.40
N ILE A 122 42.39 -33.02 -16.17
CA ILE A 122 42.97 -34.26 -15.64
C ILE A 122 41.86 -35.30 -15.52
N GLY A 123 40.79 -34.99 -14.78
CA GLY A 123 39.53 -35.74 -14.78
C GLY A 123 39.62 -37.22 -14.39
N ASP A 124 40.73 -37.66 -13.79
CA ASP A 124 40.90 -39.03 -13.31
C ASP A 124 40.17 -39.26 -11.98
N GLU A 125 40.04 -40.53 -11.59
CA GLU A 125 39.33 -40.92 -10.37
C GLU A 125 39.90 -40.24 -9.11
N GLN A 126 41.22 -40.11 -9.02
CA GLN A 126 41.86 -39.47 -7.86
C GLN A 126 41.53 -37.97 -7.80
N ALA A 127 41.56 -37.27 -8.94
CA ALA A 127 41.18 -35.86 -9.02
C ALA A 127 39.71 -35.65 -8.64
N ILE A 128 38.80 -36.51 -9.13
CA ILE A 128 37.37 -36.44 -8.78
C ILE A 128 37.16 -36.66 -7.27
N LEU A 129 37.81 -37.68 -6.68
CA LEU A 129 37.69 -37.96 -5.25
C LEU A 129 38.20 -36.81 -4.39
N LYS A 130 39.28 -36.13 -4.80
CA LYS A 130 39.84 -34.97 -4.11
C LYS A 130 38.96 -33.72 -4.24
N LEU A 131 38.51 -33.41 -5.46
CA LEU A 131 37.55 -32.32 -5.70
C LEU A 131 36.26 -32.52 -4.90
N ARG A 132 35.78 -33.76 -4.84
CA ARG A 132 34.63 -34.14 -4.04
C ARG A 132 34.86 -33.83 -2.55
N GLN A 133 36.02 -34.19 -1.99
CA GLN A 133 36.37 -33.84 -0.61
C GLN A 133 36.39 -32.33 -0.38
N SER A 134 36.86 -31.55 -1.36
CA SER A 134 36.91 -30.09 -1.31
C SER A 134 35.52 -29.42 -1.27
N LEU A 135 34.44 -30.11 -1.63
CA LEU A 135 33.07 -29.62 -1.42
C LEU A 135 32.70 -29.49 0.07
N SER A 136 33.45 -30.15 0.97
CA SER A 136 33.30 -30.01 2.42
C SER A 136 34.30 -29.02 3.04
N SER A 137 35.01 -28.24 2.23
CA SER A 137 35.97 -27.25 2.73
C SER A 137 35.27 -26.18 3.59
N PRO A 138 35.89 -25.70 4.69
CA PRO A 138 35.36 -24.57 5.46
C PRO A 138 35.27 -23.29 4.61
N GLU A 139 36.15 -23.12 3.63
CA GLU A 139 36.19 -21.96 2.75
C GLU A 139 35.20 -22.10 1.59
N TRP A 140 34.20 -21.20 1.51
CA TRP A 140 33.18 -21.23 0.46
C TRP A 140 33.77 -21.12 -0.95
N ILE A 141 34.89 -20.41 -1.09
CA ILE A 141 35.60 -20.19 -2.36
C ILE A 141 36.13 -21.52 -2.90
N VAL A 142 36.69 -22.36 -2.03
CA VAL A 142 37.19 -23.69 -2.39
C VAL A 142 36.03 -24.60 -2.80
N ARG A 143 34.90 -24.55 -2.08
CA ARG A 143 33.68 -25.32 -2.44
C ARG A 143 33.18 -24.95 -3.83
N LYS A 144 33.12 -23.65 -4.14
CA LYS A 144 32.72 -23.14 -5.46
C LYS A 144 33.67 -23.62 -6.55
N ALA A 145 34.98 -23.43 -6.38
CA ALA A 145 35.96 -23.80 -7.40
C ALA A 145 36.01 -25.33 -7.64
N ALA A 146 35.84 -26.13 -6.58
CA ALA A 146 35.70 -27.58 -6.69
C ALA A 146 34.42 -27.99 -7.42
N SER A 147 33.29 -27.34 -7.13
CA SER A 147 32.02 -27.52 -7.85
C SER A 147 32.17 -27.19 -9.34
N ASP A 148 32.78 -26.06 -9.68
CA ASP A 148 33.01 -25.63 -11.07
C ASP A 148 33.87 -26.66 -11.84
N ALA A 149 34.92 -27.20 -11.20
CA ALA A 149 35.74 -28.27 -11.79
C ALA A 149 34.94 -29.56 -12.03
N LEU A 150 34.10 -29.96 -11.06
CA LEU A 150 33.26 -31.16 -11.16
C LEU A 150 32.17 -31.03 -12.24
N ILE A 151 31.63 -29.83 -12.43
CA ILE A 151 30.70 -29.54 -13.52
C ILE A 151 31.39 -29.69 -14.88
N GLU A 152 32.62 -29.18 -15.01
CA GLU A 152 33.41 -29.30 -16.24
C GLU A 152 33.81 -30.76 -16.55
N ILE A 153 33.98 -31.60 -15.52
CA ILE A 153 34.18 -33.06 -15.68
C ILE A 153 32.91 -33.74 -16.21
N GLY A 154 31.74 -33.31 -15.76
CA GLY A 154 30.45 -33.79 -16.25
C GLY A 154 30.01 -35.16 -15.67
N PRO A 155 29.26 -35.98 -16.44
CA PRO A 155 28.64 -37.22 -15.95
C PRO A 155 29.55 -38.21 -15.19
N PRO A 156 30.85 -38.39 -15.52
CA PRO A 156 31.75 -39.26 -14.75
C PRO A 156 31.86 -38.90 -13.26
N ALA A 157 31.62 -37.63 -12.89
CA ALA A 157 31.64 -37.18 -11.50
C ALA A 157 30.40 -37.61 -10.69
N LEU A 158 29.28 -37.93 -11.35
CA LEU A 158 27.98 -38.15 -10.70
C LEU A 158 28.00 -39.32 -9.70
N LYS A 159 28.61 -40.45 -10.07
CA LYS A 159 28.68 -41.61 -9.17
C LYS A 159 29.35 -41.27 -7.83
N TYR A 160 30.37 -40.40 -7.86
CA TYR A 160 31.08 -39.97 -6.67
C TYR A 160 30.33 -38.89 -5.88
N LEU A 161 29.59 -38.02 -6.57
CA LEU A 161 28.73 -37.01 -5.95
C LEU A 161 27.54 -37.63 -5.22
N TYR A 162 26.95 -38.69 -5.77
CA TYR A 162 25.81 -39.40 -5.14
C TYR A 162 26.17 -39.99 -3.77
N GLU A 163 27.40 -40.49 -3.59
CA GLU A 163 27.86 -41.03 -2.30
C GLU A 163 27.87 -39.98 -1.17
N ILE A 164 28.06 -38.70 -1.50
CA ILE A 164 28.14 -37.61 -0.51
C ILE A 164 26.77 -37.11 -0.07
N LEU A 165 25.77 -37.21 -0.95
CA LEU A 165 24.44 -36.65 -0.75
C LEU A 165 23.75 -37.20 0.52
N GLU A 166 24.02 -38.44 0.92
CA GLU A 166 23.39 -39.06 2.10
C GLU A 166 24.17 -38.91 3.42
N ARG A 167 25.47 -38.61 3.38
CA ARG A 167 26.39 -38.78 4.53
C ARG A 167 27.14 -37.52 4.98
N SER A 168 26.82 -36.36 4.43
CA SER A 168 27.65 -35.15 4.55
C SER A 168 26.92 -33.98 5.23
N GLY A 169 27.72 -33.02 5.74
CA GLY A 169 27.21 -31.79 6.36
C GLY A 169 26.42 -30.91 5.38
N GLU A 170 25.67 -29.94 5.91
CA GLU A 170 24.69 -29.14 5.15
C GLU A 170 25.30 -28.40 3.95
N ASP A 171 26.46 -27.76 4.16
CA ASP A 171 27.24 -27.09 3.10
C ASP A 171 27.66 -28.03 1.96
N ALA A 172 28.17 -29.22 2.31
CA ALA A 172 28.62 -30.20 1.34
C ALA A 172 27.43 -30.76 0.54
N ARG A 173 26.28 -30.98 1.19
CA ARG A 173 25.03 -31.38 0.51
C ARG A 173 24.56 -30.29 -0.46
N PHE A 174 24.54 -29.02 -0.03
CA PHE A 174 24.15 -27.89 -0.87
C PHE A 174 24.97 -27.84 -2.17
N TRP A 175 26.30 -27.86 -2.05
CA TRP A 175 27.19 -27.80 -3.21
C TRP A 175 27.11 -29.05 -4.07
N ALA A 176 26.96 -30.24 -3.49
CA ALA A 176 26.78 -31.47 -4.25
C ALA A 176 25.48 -31.43 -5.08
N VAL A 177 24.34 -31.07 -4.47
CA VAL A 177 23.05 -30.91 -5.17
C VAL A 177 23.16 -29.90 -6.32
N LYS A 178 23.76 -28.75 -6.06
CA LYS A 178 23.96 -27.69 -7.06
C LYS A 178 24.85 -28.14 -8.22
N THR A 179 25.91 -28.89 -7.91
CA THR A 179 26.84 -29.47 -8.89
C THR A 179 26.12 -30.49 -9.78
N VAL A 180 25.40 -31.44 -9.18
CA VAL A 180 24.62 -32.46 -9.89
C VAL A 180 23.58 -31.80 -10.82
N GLY A 181 22.86 -30.79 -10.34
CA GLY A 181 21.90 -30.04 -11.15
C GLY A 181 22.51 -29.34 -12.36
N LYS A 182 23.70 -28.76 -12.20
CA LYS A 182 24.42 -28.08 -13.29
C LYS A 182 25.06 -29.04 -14.30
N ILE A 183 25.41 -30.27 -13.88
CA ILE A 183 25.82 -31.32 -14.83
C ILE A 183 24.67 -31.67 -15.78
N GLY A 184 23.41 -31.60 -15.31
CA GLY A 184 22.23 -31.65 -16.16
C GLY A 184 21.80 -33.06 -16.63
N ASP A 185 22.35 -34.12 -16.02
CA ASP A 185 22.00 -35.50 -16.39
C ASP A 185 20.64 -35.92 -15.81
N GLN A 186 19.72 -36.34 -16.69
CA GLN A 186 18.35 -36.74 -16.31
C GLN A 186 18.32 -37.95 -15.36
N SER A 187 19.31 -38.84 -15.36
CA SER A 187 19.40 -39.93 -14.39
C SER A 187 19.51 -39.43 -12.94
N SER A 188 19.93 -38.17 -12.75
CA SER A 188 20.03 -37.53 -11.44
C SER A 188 18.69 -37.09 -10.85
N THR A 189 17.64 -36.95 -11.66
CA THR A 189 16.34 -36.44 -11.20
C THR A 189 15.78 -37.24 -10.01
N PRO A 190 15.70 -38.58 -10.05
CA PRO A 190 15.24 -39.36 -8.89
C PRO A 190 16.12 -39.21 -7.65
N VAL A 191 17.43 -39.02 -7.84
CA VAL A 191 18.39 -38.85 -6.74
C VAL A 191 18.22 -37.50 -6.05
N LEU A 192 17.79 -36.46 -6.78
CA LEU A 192 17.60 -35.12 -6.25
C LEU A 192 16.24 -34.89 -5.57
N MET A 193 15.20 -35.65 -5.94
CA MET A 193 13.85 -35.47 -5.38
C MET A 193 13.78 -35.51 -3.84
N PRO A 194 14.48 -36.42 -3.13
CA PRO A 194 14.45 -36.44 -1.66
C PRO A 194 14.92 -35.13 -1.00
N PHE A 195 15.78 -34.35 -1.67
CA PHE A 195 16.32 -33.10 -1.14
C PHE A 195 15.34 -31.93 -1.19
N LEU A 196 14.18 -32.09 -1.87
CA LEU A 196 13.06 -31.14 -1.76
C LEU A 196 12.51 -31.06 -0.33
N ALA A 197 12.74 -32.08 0.50
CA ALA A 197 12.34 -32.14 1.90
C ALA A 197 13.54 -32.12 2.87
N ASP A 198 14.72 -31.63 2.44
CA ASP A 198 15.90 -31.53 3.31
C ASP A 198 15.61 -30.60 4.51
N LYS A 199 16.30 -30.79 5.64
CA LYS A 199 16.13 -29.94 6.83
C LYS A 199 16.66 -28.53 6.61
N ASN A 200 17.65 -28.36 5.73
CA ASN A 200 18.26 -27.08 5.43
C ASN A 200 17.60 -26.41 4.21
N GLN A 201 17.20 -25.14 4.36
CA GLN A 201 16.47 -24.38 3.33
C GLN A 201 17.32 -24.06 2.08
N ASP A 202 18.63 -23.85 2.24
CA ASP A 202 19.54 -23.63 1.10
C ASP A 202 19.62 -24.90 0.24
N VAL A 203 19.66 -26.07 0.88
CA VAL A 203 19.67 -27.37 0.18
C VAL A 203 18.36 -27.60 -0.57
N GLN A 204 17.21 -27.29 0.06
CA GLN A 204 15.91 -27.35 -0.62
C GLN A 204 15.87 -26.43 -1.85
N THR A 205 16.36 -25.20 -1.71
CA THR A 205 16.44 -24.23 -2.81
C THR A 205 17.32 -24.74 -3.94
N ALA A 206 18.51 -25.25 -3.62
CA ALA A 206 19.42 -25.85 -4.58
C ALA A 206 18.79 -27.06 -5.30
N ALA A 207 18.01 -27.88 -4.59
CA ALA A 207 17.32 -29.04 -5.17
C ALA A 207 16.25 -28.61 -6.19
N VAL A 208 15.45 -27.60 -5.87
CA VAL A 208 14.46 -27.03 -6.80
C VAL A 208 15.14 -26.47 -8.05
N GLU A 209 16.18 -25.65 -7.89
CA GLU A 209 16.95 -25.09 -9.00
C GLU A 209 17.59 -26.19 -9.87
N ALA A 210 18.19 -27.20 -9.23
CA ALA A 210 18.83 -28.32 -9.89
C ALA A 210 17.85 -29.12 -10.74
N LEU A 211 16.67 -29.44 -10.21
CA LEU A 211 15.61 -30.12 -10.95
C LEU A 211 15.11 -29.30 -12.15
N GLY A 212 14.98 -27.97 -11.98
CA GLY A 212 14.67 -27.06 -13.08
C GLY A 212 15.74 -27.07 -14.17
N ASN A 213 17.03 -27.00 -13.80
CA ASN A 213 18.15 -27.03 -14.75
C ASN A 213 18.24 -28.36 -15.53
N ILE A 214 17.91 -29.48 -14.90
CA ILE A 214 17.86 -30.79 -15.57
C ILE A 214 16.68 -30.88 -16.56
N SER A 215 15.59 -30.13 -16.31
CA SER A 215 14.44 -30.02 -17.22
C SER A 215 13.76 -31.37 -17.54
N ASP A 216 13.71 -32.27 -16.56
CA ASP A 216 13.06 -33.57 -16.65
C ASP A 216 11.60 -33.51 -16.17
N SER A 217 10.69 -34.10 -16.96
CA SER A 217 9.28 -34.25 -16.63
C SER A 217 9.00 -34.97 -15.31
N ARG A 218 9.88 -35.86 -14.85
CA ARG A 218 9.72 -36.58 -13.59
C ARG A 218 9.69 -35.64 -12.37
N ALA A 219 10.29 -34.45 -12.49
CA ALA A 219 10.30 -33.44 -11.43
C ALA A 219 8.98 -32.65 -11.32
N ILE A 220 8.11 -32.67 -12.33
CA ILE A 220 6.92 -31.80 -12.41
C ILE A 220 5.96 -32.04 -11.24
N ASN A 221 5.55 -33.29 -11.01
CA ASN A 221 4.59 -33.61 -9.95
C ASN A 221 5.14 -33.31 -8.55
N PRO A 222 6.39 -33.70 -8.19
CA PRO A 222 7.00 -33.30 -6.92
C PRO A 222 7.03 -31.78 -6.72
N LEU A 223 7.42 -31.02 -7.75
CA LEU A 223 7.45 -29.55 -7.69
C LEU A 223 6.04 -28.96 -7.53
N ILE A 224 5.03 -29.53 -8.18
CA ILE A 224 3.62 -29.14 -8.03
C ILE A 224 3.08 -29.47 -6.64
N SER A 225 3.39 -30.64 -6.09
CA SER A 225 2.99 -31.00 -4.72
C SER A 225 3.59 -30.02 -3.71
N LEU A 226 4.84 -29.62 -3.93
CA LEU A 226 5.53 -28.63 -3.10
C LEU A 226 4.95 -27.21 -3.27
N LEU A 227 4.34 -26.92 -4.42
CA LEU A 227 3.63 -25.66 -4.67
C LEU A 227 2.30 -25.57 -3.89
N GLN A 228 1.69 -26.71 -3.56
CA GLN A 228 0.42 -26.80 -2.84
C GLN A 228 0.55 -26.67 -1.31
N SER A 229 1.75 -26.47 -0.77
CA SER A 229 1.94 -26.15 0.65
C SER A 229 1.82 -24.63 0.87
N ASP A 230 1.02 -24.23 1.88
CA ASP A 230 0.60 -22.84 2.06
C ASP A 230 1.76 -21.88 2.42
N GLU A 231 2.77 -22.36 3.15
CA GLU A 231 3.93 -21.59 3.59
C GLU A 231 5.23 -22.09 2.97
N ASN A 232 5.43 -21.81 1.68
CA ASN A 232 6.67 -22.20 1.01
C ASN A 232 7.50 -21.00 0.57
N HIS A 233 8.65 -20.81 1.22
CA HIS A 233 9.70 -19.87 0.82
C HIS A 233 10.25 -20.18 -0.59
N LEU A 234 10.02 -21.41 -1.09
CA LEU A 234 10.49 -21.88 -2.38
C LEU A 234 9.60 -21.49 -3.57
N LYS A 235 8.46 -20.80 -3.37
CA LYS A 235 7.49 -20.50 -4.45
C LYS A 235 8.13 -19.84 -5.68
N HIS A 236 9.04 -18.89 -5.47
CA HIS A 236 9.75 -18.22 -6.56
C HIS A 236 10.67 -19.20 -7.33
N HIS A 237 11.47 -19.99 -6.61
CA HIS A 237 12.35 -21.00 -7.22
C HIS A 237 11.57 -22.12 -7.94
N ILE A 238 10.42 -22.54 -7.40
CA ILE A 238 9.52 -23.52 -8.03
C ILE A 238 8.96 -22.95 -9.33
N LYS A 239 8.52 -21.68 -9.32
CA LYS A 239 8.06 -20.97 -10.52
C LYS A 239 9.15 -21.01 -11.61
N GLU A 240 10.38 -20.60 -11.28
CA GLU A 240 11.50 -20.61 -12.22
C GLU A 240 11.85 -22.00 -12.74
N ALA A 241 11.86 -23.01 -11.85
CA ALA A 241 12.15 -24.39 -12.23
C ALA A 241 11.10 -24.95 -13.20
N LEU A 242 9.82 -24.70 -12.94
CA LEU A 242 8.72 -25.12 -13.84
C LEU A 242 8.75 -24.38 -15.18
N CYS A 243 9.13 -23.09 -15.19
CA CYS A 243 9.35 -22.35 -16.42
C CYS A 243 10.50 -22.93 -17.27
N LYS A 244 11.61 -23.33 -16.63
CA LYS A 244 12.73 -24.02 -17.30
C LYS A 244 12.33 -25.37 -17.91
N ILE A 245 11.49 -26.14 -17.20
CA ILE A 245 10.93 -27.40 -17.72
C ILE A 245 10.06 -27.16 -18.98
N GLY A 246 9.36 -26.02 -19.04
CA GLY A 246 8.61 -25.58 -20.21
C GLY A 246 7.38 -26.44 -20.51
N ASP A 247 7.11 -26.71 -21.79
CA ASP A 247 5.81 -27.19 -22.29
C ASP A 247 5.31 -28.49 -21.63
N LYS A 248 6.24 -29.33 -21.15
CA LYS A 248 5.92 -30.59 -20.48
C LYS A 248 5.07 -30.38 -19.21
N CYS A 249 5.14 -29.21 -18.58
CA CYS A 249 4.38 -28.91 -17.36
C CYS A 249 2.99 -28.30 -17.63
N ILE A 250 2.68 -27.82 -18.85
CA ILE A 250 1.42 -27.11 -19.16
C ILE A 250 0.20 -27.93 -18.76
N ALA A 251 0.11 -29.18 -19.23
CA ALA A 251 -1.03 -30.06 -18.94
C ALA A 251 -1.17 -30.38 -17.43
N HIS A 252 -0.06 -30.38 -16.69
CA HIS A 252 -0.08 -30.59 -15.24
C HIS A 252 -0.52 -29.32 -14.51
N LEU A 253 -0.05 -28.15 -14.92
CA LEU A 253 -0.41 -26.85 -14.35
C LEU A 253 -1.89 -26.51 -14.57
N ILE A 254 -2.44 -26.84 -15.74
CA ILE A 254 -3.88 -26.70 -16.01
C ILE A 254 -4.72 -27.47 -14.99
N LYS A 255 -4.31 -28.69 -14.61
CA LYS A 255 -5.00 -29.46 -13.55
C LYS A 255 -4.91 -28.78 -12.19
N VAL A 256 -3.78 -28.11 -11.89
CA VAL A 256 -3.59 -27.36 -10.64
C VAL A 256 -4.53 -26.15 -10.55
N LEU A 257 -4.93 -25.56 -11.67
CA LEU A 257 -5.91 -24.46 -11.69
C LEU A 257 -7.27 -24.87 -11.11
N SER A 258 -7.59 -26.16 -11.06
CA SER A 258 -8.80 -26.70 -10.43
C SER A 258 -8.61 -27.13 -8.97
N SER A 259 -7.42 -26.95 -8.39
CA SER A 259 -7.14 -27.36 -7.01
C SER A 259 -7.79 -26.41 -5.98
N SER A 260 -8.06 -26.91 -4.78
CA SER A 260 -8.63 -26.11 -3.68
C SER A 260 -7.67 -25.03 -3.15
N ASN A 261 -6.35 -25.21 -3.32
CA ASN A 261 -5.34 -24.26 -2.84
C ASN A 261 -5.23 -23.03 -3.75
N TRP A 262 -5.70 -21.88 -3.26
CA TRP A 262 -5.62 -20.58 -3.95
C TRP A 262 -4.21 -20.17 -4.35
N SER A 263 -3.22 -20.36 -3.47
CA SER A 263 -1.83 -19.99 -3.73
C SER A 263 -1.23 -20.84 -4.87
N ALA A 264 -1.60 -22.12 -4.93
CA ALA A 264 -1.16 -23.01 -5.99
C ALA A 264 -1.77 -22.61 -7.33
N ARG A 265 -3.08 -22.29 -7.37
CA ARG A 265 -3.76 -21.79 -8.58
C ARG A 265 -3.09 -20.54 -9.13
N ARG A 266 -2.83 -19.55 -8.26
CA ARG A 266 -2.17 -18.29 -8.63
C ARG A 266 -0.80 -18.54 -9.26
N THR A 267 0.01 -19.38 -8.62
CA THR A 267 1.37 -19.62 -9.11
C THR A 267 1.36 -20.41 -10.41
N ALA A 268 0.47 -21.41 -10.55
CA ALA A 268 0.30 -22.13 -11.80
C ALA A 268 -0.14 -21.20 -12.95
N SER A 269 -1.08 -20.28 -12.70
CA SER A 269 -1.49 -19.26 -13.65
C SER A 269 -0.33 -18.37 -14.11
N LEU A 270 0.51 -17.91 -13.17
CA LEU A 270 1.71 -17.12 -13.48
C LEU A 270 2.76 -17.92 -14.28
N VAL A 271 3.00 -19.18 -13.93
CA VAL A 271 3.94 -20.03 -14.70
C VAL A 271 3.42 -20.25 -16.13
N LEU A 272 2.12 -20.50 -16.30
CA LEU A 272 1.50 -20.63 -17.63
C LEU A 272 1.62 -19.32 -18.44
N GLY A 273 1.49 -18.17 -17.78
CA GLY A 273 1.78 -16.85 -18.33
C GLY A 273 3.22 -16.71 -18.83
N ASP A 274 4.21 -17.04 -17.98
CA ASP A 274 5.64 -16.96 -18.29
C ASP A 274 6.09 -17.94 -19.39
N ILE A 275 5.47 -19.13 -19.49
CA ILE A 275 5.72 -20.06 -20.61
C ILE A 275 5.29 -19.43 -21.95
N GLY A 276 4.31 -18.52 -21.91
CA GLY A 276 3.88 -17.69 -23.03
C GLY A 276 3.00 -18.42 -24.03
N GLY A 277 3.13 -18.06 -25.31
CA GLY A 277 2.20 -18.42 -26.39
C GLY A 277 1.91 -19.92 -26.56
N ARG A 278 2.85 -20.79 -26.18
CA ARG A 278 2.69 -22.26 -26.23
C ARG A 278 1.57 -22.77 -25.31
N SER A 279 1.22 -22.00 -24.28
CA SER A 279 0.11 -22.32 -23.37
C SER A 279 -1.25 -21.93 -23.94
N ILE A 280 -1.32 -21.03 -24.93
CA ILE A 280 -2.59 -20.47 -25.44
C ILE A 280 -3.51 -21.57 -25.95
N GLU A 281 -3.03 -22.48 -26.80
CA GLU A 281 -3.88 -23.52 -27.40
C GLU A 281 -4.54 -24.40 -26.33
N PHE A 282 -3.77 -24.82 -25.32
CA PHE A 282 -4.25 -25.64 -24.22
C PHE A 282 -5.26 -24.89 -23.35
N LEU A 283 -4.95 -23.64 -22.97
CA LEU A 283 -5.84 -22.80 -22.17
C LEU A 283 -7.16 -22.50 -22.89
N MET A 284 -7.08 -22.19 -24.18
CA MET A 284 -8.24 -21.92 -25.02
C MET A 284 -9.10 -23.18 -25.24
N SER A 285 -8.47 -24.35 -25.37
CA SER A 285 -9.19 -25.62 -25.41
C SER A 285 -10.01 -25.84 -24.12
N GLU A 286 -9.44 -25.57 -22.95
CA GLU A 286 -10.16 -25.71 -21.68
C GLU A 286 -11.30 -24.70 -21.52
N LEU A 287 -11.10 -23.43 -21.92
CA LEU A 287 -12.19 -22.44 -21.92
C LEU A 287 -13.33 -22.84 -22.86
N LYS A 288 -13.02 -23.39 -24.05
CA LYS A 288 -14.04 -23.88 -25.00
C LYS A 288 -14.83 -25.05 -24.41
N LYS A 289 -14.16 -26.00 -23.76
CA LYS A 289 -14.83 -27.12 -23.07
C LYS A 289 -15.75 -26.62 -21.96
N HIS A 290 -15.29 -25.64 -21.18
CA HIS A 290 -16.12 -25.04 -20.13
C HIS A 290 -17.38 -24.38 -20.70
N LYS A 291 -17.24 -23.56 -21.75
CA LYS A 291 -18.39 -22.90 -22.41
C LYS A 291 -19.39 -23.91 -22.99
N ALA A 292 -18.90 -25.00 -23.57
CA ALA A 292 -19.75 -26.08 -24.07
C ALA A 292 -20.48 -26.83 -22.93
N ALA A 293 -19.82 -27.02 -21.79
CA ALA A 293 -20.42 -27.66 -20.62
C ALA A 293 -21.45 -26.76 -19.91
N GLU A 294 -21.21 -25.45 -19.85
CA GLU A 294 -22.17 -24.46 -19.33
C GLU A 294 -23.45 -24.40 -20.18
N ALA A 295 -23.32 -24.54 -21.51
CA ALA A 295 -24.47 -24.61 -22.42
C ALA A 295 -25.28 -25.93 -22.30
N ALA A 296 -24.73 -26.95 -21.63
CA ALA A 296 -25.29 -28.29 -21.54
C ALA A 296 -25.68 -28.71 -20.10
N ASP A 297 -25.67 -27.79 -19.13
CA ASP A 297 -25.93 -28.05 -17.69
C ASP A 297 -25.12 -29.25 -17.11
N ALA A 298 -23.90 -29.46 -17.60
CA ALA A 298 -23.01 -30.54 -17.16
C ALA A 298 -22.03 -30.07 -16.07
N VAL A 299 -21.40 -31.00 -15.33
CA VAL A 299 -20.36 -30.67 -14.33
C VAL A 299 -19.18 -29.98 -15.02
N THR A 300 -19.01 -28.69 -14.73
CA THR A 300 -18.03 -27.81 -15.37
C THR A 300 -16.64 -27.90 -14.72
N LEU A 301 -15.63 -27.30 -15.37
CA LEU A 301 -14.48 -26.74 -14.66
C LEU A 301 -15.01 -25.87 -13.51
N ASN A 302 -14.39 -25.95 -12.33
CA ASN A 302 -14.72 -25.02 -11.24
C ASN A 302 -14.42 -23.59 -11.75
N ASP A 303 -15.32 -22.65 -11.53
CA ASP A 303 -15.21 -21.24 -11.92
C ASP A 303 -13.90 -20.60 -11.45
N ASP A 304 -13.31 -21.10 -10.35
CA ASP A 304 -11.96 -20.76 -9.93
C ASP A 304 -10.91 -21.03 -11.02
N ALA A 305 -10.97 -22.18 -11.69
CA ALA A 305 -10.04 -22.54 -12.74
C ALA A 305 -10.20 -21.60 -13.95
N VAL A 306 -11.45 -21.27 -14.29
CA VAL A 306 -11.79 -20.37 -15.39
C VAL A 306 -11.23 -18.97 -15.13
N TYR A 307 -11.43 -18.46 -13.92
CA TYR A 307 -10.83 -17.20 -13.47
C TYR A 307 -9.32 -17.18 -13.71
N TRP A 308 -8.62 -18.22 -13.27
CA TRP A 308 -7.16 -18.28 -13.35
C TRP A 308 -6.62 -18.57 -14.76
N ILE A 309 -7.38 -19.26 -15.60
CA ILE A 309 -7.06 -19.41 -17.03
C ILE A 309 -7.13 -18.04 -17.71
N ILE A 310 -8.18 -17.26 -17.45
CA ILE A 310 -8.33 -15.90 -18.01
C ILE A 310 -7.19 -14.99 -17.53
N GLU A 311 -6.82 -15.04 -16.25
CA GLU A 311 -5.66 -14.29 -15.74
C GLU A 311 -4.36 -14.70 -16.43
N ALA A 312 -4.12 -16.01 -16.63
CA ALA A 312 -2.93 -16.48 -17.34
C ALA A 312 -2.88 -15.95 -18.78
N LEU A 313 -4.00 -16.03 -19.50
CA LEU A 313 -4.12 -15.48 -20.86
C LEU A 313 -3.86 -13.97 -20.91
N GLY A 314 -4.31 -13.23 -19.90
CA GLY A 314 -4.02 -11.80 -19.74
C GLY A 314 -2.54 -11.50 -19.52
N GLU A 315 -1.83 -12.32 -18.74
CA GLU A 315 -0.38 -12.22 -18.53
C GLU A 315 0.42 -12.57 -19.81
N ILE A 316 -0.06 -13.52 -20.62
CA ILE A 316 0.57 -13.84 -21.92
C ILE A 316 0.50 -12.61 -22.86
N GLY A 317 -0.61 -11.87 -22.84
CA GLY A 317 -0.74 -10.61 -23.58
C GLY A 317 -0.94 -10.76 -25.10
N ASP A 318 -1.21 -11.98 -25.59
CA ASP A 318 -1.39 -12.24 -27.03
C ASP A 318 -2.77 -11.77 -27.52
N LYS A 319 -2.81 -11.01 -28.61
CA LYS A 319 -4.05 -10.46 -29.19
C LYS A 319 -4.95 -11.52 -29.82
N VAL A 320 -4.47 -12.74 -30.06
CA VAL A 320 -5.28 -13.83 -30.62
C VAL A 320 -6.45 -14.20 -29.71
N VAL A 321 -6.29 -14.07 -28.38
CA VAL A 321 -7.34 -14.48 -27.43
C VAL A 321 -8.39 -13.41 -27.15
N THR A 322 -8.19 -12.17 -27.61
CA THR A 322 -9.05 -11.01 -27.33
C THR A 322 -10.53 -11.31 -27.57
N LEU A 323 -10.88 -11.82 -28.76
CA LEU A 323 -12.28 -12.08 -29.12
C LEU A 323 -12.92 -13.14 -28.23
N SER A 324 -12.15 -14.14 -27.80
CA SER A 324 -12.67 -15.19 -26.92
C SER A 324 -12.81 -14.73 -25.47
N LEU A 325 -11.94 -13.82 -25.00
CA LEU A 325 -12.07 -13.25 -23.67
C LEU A 325 -13.25 -12.28 -23.56
N MET A 326 -13.63 -11.63 -24.67
CA MET A 326 -14.82 -10.76 -24.71
C MET A 326 -16.12 -11.51 -24.39
N ASP A 327 -16.21 -12.80 -24.71
CA ASP A 327 -17.39 -13.62 -24.38
C ASP A 327 -17.65 -13.68 -22.86
N PHE A 328 -16.61 -13.52 -22.03
CA PHE A 328 -16.70 -13.59 -20.58
C PHE A 328 -17.08 -12.26 -19.91
N LEU A 329 -17.17 -11.17 -20.67
CA LEU A 329 -17.60 -9.86 -20.15
C LEU A 329 -19.05 -9.87 -19.63
N LYS A 330 -19.89 -10.75 -20.17
CA LYS A 330 -21.31 -10.91 -19.78
C LYS A 330 -21.55 -12.15 -18.91
N HIS A 331 -20.49 -12.73 -18.35
CA HIS A 331 -20.59 -13.95 -17.55
C HIS A 331 -21.44 -13.73 -16.29
N LYS A 332 -22.16 -14.77 -15.82
CA LYS A 332 -23.07 -14.66 -14.66
C LYS A 332 -22.33 -14.30 -13.36
N LYS A 333 -21.12 -14.83 -13.17
CA LYS A 333 -20.27 -14.54 -11.99
C LYS A 333 -19.40 -13.30 -12.19
N THR A 334 -19.44 -12.39 -11.21
CA THR A 334 -18.72 -11.11 -11.23
C THR A 334 -17.20 -11.29 -11.20
N GLU A 335 -16.68 -12.32 -10.53
CA GLU A 335 -15.24 -12.59 -10.47
C GLU A 335 -14.64 -12.89 -11.85
N ILE A 336 -15.38 -13.65 -12.67
CA ILE A 336 -14.97 -14.00 -14.04
C ILE A 336 -15.09 -12.78 -14.96
N LYS A 337 -16.13 -11.94 -14.80
CA LYS A 337 -16.24 -10.67 -15.52
C LYS A 337 -15.03 -9.77 -15.21
N ILE A 338 -14.67 -9.64 -13.94
CA ILE A 338 -13.52 -8.84 -13.49
C ILE A 338 -12.20 -9.37 -14.05
N SER A 339 -11.97 -10.69 -14.05
CA SER A 339 -10.74 -11.25 -14.64
C SER A 339 -10.69 -11.03 -16.15
N ALA A 340 -11.81 -11.14 -16.87
CA ALA A 340 -11.88 -10.85 -18.29
C ALA A 340 -11.56 -9.38 -18.61
N ILE A 341 -12.17 -8.44 -17.87
CA ILE A 341 -11.88 -7.00 -17.99
C ILE A 341 -10.38 -6.74 -17.77
N ARG A 342 -9.80 -7.32 -16.72
CA ARG A 342 -8.38 -7.15 -16.38
C ARG A 342 -7.47 -7.73 -17.46
N ALA A 343 -7.76 -8.94 -17.94
CA ALA A 343 -6.99 -9.60 -18.99
C ALA A 343 -7.01 -8.79 -20.29
N LEU A 344 -8.18 -8.31 -20.72
CA LEU A 344 -8.33 -7.45 -21.90
C LEU A 344 -7.59 -6.12 -21.73
N GLY A 345 -7.64 -5.52 -20.54
CA GLY A 345 -6.86 -4.32 -20.19
C GLY A 345 -5.35 -4.52 -20.17
N LYS A 346 -4.85 -5.74 -19.93
CA LYS A 346 -3.42 -6.11 -20.05
C LYS A 346 -3.04 -6.32 -21.52
N ILE A 347 -3.88 -7.00 -22.31
CA ILE A 347 -3.65 -7.28 -23.74
C ILE A 347 -3.67 -5.98 -24.58
N LYS A 348 -4.53 -5.01 -24.21
CA LYS A 348 -4.63 -3.68 -24.86
C LYS A 348 -4.85 -3.74 -26.37
N ASP A 349 -5.68 -4.69 -26.78
CA ASP A 349 -6.12 -4.82 -28.17
C ASP A 349 -7.36 -3.96 -28.39
N GLU A 350 -7.27 -2.99 -29.30
CA GLU A 350 -8.32 -2.00 -29.58
C GLU A 350 -9.70 -2.62 -29.88
N ARG A 351 -9.73 -3.86 -30.37
CA ARG A 351 -10.98 -4.62 -30.57
C ARG A 351 -11.80 -4.79 -29.29
N ALA A 352 -11.16 -4.80 -28.13
CA ALA A 352 -11.82 -4.90 -26.83
C ALA A 352 -12.32 -3.56 -26.29
N LEU A 353 -11.85 -2.42 -26.85
CA LEU A 353 -12.14 -1.11 -26.29
C LEU A 353 -13.63 -0.78 -26.31
N ALA A 354 -14.29 -0.92 -27.46
CA ALA A 354 -15.73 -0.64 -27.57
C ALA A 354 -16.58 -1.49 -26.59
N PRO A 355 -16.41 -2.83 -26.52
CA PRO A 355 -17.08 -3.66 -25.51
C PRO A 355 -16.81 -3.23 -24.07
N LEU A 356 -15.57 -2.84 -23.74
CA LEU A 356 -15.24 -2.34 -22.39
C LEU A 356 -15.90 -0.99 -22.11
N ILE A 357 -15.99 -0.11 -23.10
CA ILE A 357 -16.67 1.18 -22.99
C ILE A 357 -18.17 0.97 -22.77
N ASP A 358 -18.80 0.02 -23.47
CA ASP A 358 -20.23 -0.28 -23.31
C ASP A 358 -20.56 -0.74 -21.88
N LEU A 359 -19.62 -1.42 -21.21
CA LEU A 359 -19.77 -1.82 -19.79
C LEU A 359 -19.80 -0.65 -18.81
N LEU A 360 -19.38 0.56 -19.21
CA LEU A 360 -19.53 1.75 -18.35
C LEU A 360 -21.00 2.05 -18.05
N GLU A 361 -21.91 1.61 -18.93
CA GLU A 361 -23.35 1.77 -18.77
C GLU A 361 -24.00 0.74 -17.83
N GLU A 362 -23.30 -0.36 -17.55
CA GLU A 362 -23.77 -1.49 -16.77
C GLU A 362 -23.39 -1.33 -15.28
N ASN A 363 -24.40 -1.46 -14.43
CA ASN A 363 -24.45 -0.98 -13.05
C ASN A 363 -23.86 -1.99 -12.04
N ASP A 364 -22.55 -2.27 -12.12
CA ASP A 364 -21.85 -3.14 -11.15
C ASP A 364 -20.67 -2.39 -10.46
N ASP A 365 -20.93 -1.86 -9.26
CA ASP A 365 -19.96 -1.10 -8.46
C ASP A 365 -18.68 -1.89 -8.15
N MET A 366 -18.75 -3.23 -8.09
CA MET A 366 -17.56 -4.06 -7.80
C MET A 366 -16.55 -4.07 -8.96
N ALA A 367 -17.01 -3.91 -10.20
CA ALA A 367 -16.15 -3.99 -11.39
C ALA A 367 -15.64 -2.61 -11.86
N ALA A 368 -16.21 -1.51 -11.37
CA ALA A 368 -16.00 -0.16 -11.89
C ALA A 368 -14.52 0.27 -11.89
N ASP A 369 -13.79 0.15 -10.76
CA ASP A 369 -12.37 0.55 -10.71
C ASP A 369 -11.52 -0.30 -11.67
N VAL A 370 -11.75 -1.61 -11.74
CA VAL A 370 -11.00 -2.50 -12.64
C VAL A 370 -11.27 -2.14 -14.10
N LEU A 371 -12.53 -1.84 -14.44
CA LEU A 371 -12.92 -1.39 -15.77
C LEU A 371 -12.27 -0.04 -16.13
N ILE A 372 -12.31 0.93 -15.22
CA ILE A 372 -11.64 2.22 -15.38
C ILE A 372 -10.13 2.03 -15.59
N LYS A 373 -9.47 1.16 -14.80
CA LYS A 373 -8.04 0.82 -14.98
C LYS A 373 -7.77 0.21 -16.36
N ALA A 374 -8.63 -0.73 -16.79
CA ALA A 374 -8.49 -1.43 -18.05
C ALA A 374 -8.62 -0.46 -19.23
N ILE A 375 -9.67 0.37 -19.25
CA ILE A 375 -9.93 1.36 -20.30
C ILE A 375 -8.82 2.42 -20.34
N ALA A 376 -8.39 2.94 -19.18
CA ALA A 376 -7.28 3.90 -19.13
C ALA A 376 -5.96 3.32 -19.69
N GLY A 377 -5.78 2.00 -19.60
CA GLY A 377 -4.63 1.28 -20.17
C GLY A 377 -4.47 1.43 -21.69
N PHE A 378 -5.55 1.78 -22.42
CA PHE A 378 -5.56 2.03 -23.87
C PHE A 378 -5.10 3.45 -24.24
N LYS A 379 -4.93 4.36 -23.28
CA LYS A 379 -4.44 5.73 -23.49
C LYS A 379 -5.23 6.48 -24.58
N GLU A 380 -4.54 7.06 -25.56
CA GLU A 380 -5.11 7.88 -26.64
C GLU A 380 -6.24 7.19 -27.40
N ALA A 381 -6.20 5.86 -27.57
CA ALA A 381 -7.26 5.12 -28.25
C ALA A 381 -8.61 5.22 -27.51
N ALA A 382 -8.60 5.36 -26.17
CA ALA A 382 -9.81 5.48 -25.36
C ALA A 382 -10.37 6.91 -25.28
N VAL A 383 -9.55 7.94 -25.53
CA VAL A 383 -9.91 9.34 -25.25
C VAL A 383 -11.20 9.75 -25.97
N ASN A 384 -11.31 9.51 -27.27
CA ASN A 384 -12.49 9.90 -28.05
C ASN A 384 -13.77 9.20 -27.57
N ALA A 385 -13.68 7.92 -27.23
CA ALA A 385 -14.82 7.15 -26.72
C ALA A 385 -15.24 7.63 -25.33
N LEU A 386 -14.28 7.95 -24.46
CA LEU A 386 -14.55 8.48 -23.12
C LEU A 386 -15.15 9.89 -23.17
N VAL A 387 -14.65 10.76 -24.06
CA VAL A 387 -15.21 12.10 -24.28
C VAL A 387 -16.69 12.03 -24.68
N LYS A 388 -17.05 11.11 -25.58
CA LYS A 388 -18.46 10.87 -25.94
C LYS A 388 -19.30 10.49 -24.72
N ASN A 389 -18.75 9.69 -23.81
CA ASN A 389 -19.41 9.24 -22.59
C ASN A 389 -19.55 10.33 -21.51
N LEU A 390 -18.75 11.40 -21.56
CA LEU A 390 -18.99 12.58 -20.71
C LEU A 390 -20.34 13.25 -21.00
N GLY A 391 -20.90 13.04 -22.19
CA GLY A 391 -22.24 13.50 -22.56
C GLY A 391 -23.37 12.48 -22.34
N SER A 392 -23.09 11.36 -21.67
CA SER A 392 -24.10 10.32 -21.41
C SER A 392 -25.24 10.84 -20.52
N PRO A 393 -26.51 10.42 -20.71
CA PRO A 393 -27.61 10.81 -19.82
C PRO A 393 -27.45 10.27 -18.39
N LYS A 394 -26.73 9.15 -18.22
CA LYS A 394 -26.50 8.52 -16.90
C LYS A 394 -25.31 9.18 -16.21
N TRP A 395 -25.49 9.68 -14.98
CA TRP A 395 -24.42 10.37 -14.25
C TRP A 395 -23.24 9.45 -13.91
N GLN A 396 -23.50 8.17 -13.65
CA GLN A 396 -22.47 7.17 -13.34
C GLN A 396 -21.52 6.98 -14.52
N VAL A 397 -22.05 6.94 -15.74
CA VAL A 397 -21.25 6.80 -16.97
C VAL A 397 -20.33 8.01 -17.13
N ARG A 398 -20.86 9.23 -16.91
CA ARG A 398 -20.06 10.46 -16.96
C ARG A 398 -18.93 10.44 -15.92
N SER A 399 -19.25 10.05 -14.69
CA SER A 399 -18.29 9.95 -13.60
C SER A 399 -17.18 8.92 -13.87
N ASN A 400 -17.54 7.74 -14.35
CA ASN A 400 -16.57 6.69 -14.67
C ASN A 400 -15.71 7.07 -15.88
N ALA A 401 -16.29 7.73 -16.88
CA ALA A 401 -15.55 8.23 -18.03
C ALA A 401 -14.56 9.33 -17.64
N ALA A 402 -14.97 10.26 -16.77
CA ALA A 402 -14.08 11.28 -16.20
C ALA A 402 -12.94 10.65 -15.39
N ALA A 403 -13.24 9.66 -14.52
CA ALA A 403 -12.22 8.95 -13.75
C ALA A 403 -11.24 8.17 -14.65
N ALA A 404 -11.70 7.61 -15.76
CA ALA A 404 -10.83 6.97 -16.74
C ALA A 404 -9.93 7.97 -17.46
N LEU A 405 -10.45 9.14 -17.86
CA LEU A 405 -9.68 10.23 -18.45
C LEU A 405 -8.62 10.78 -17.49
N GLU A 406 -8.97 10.98 -16.22
CA GLU A 406 -8.03 11.37 -15.16
C GLU A 406 -6.87 10.35 -15.06
N LYS A 407 -7.19 9.06 -15.13
CA LYS A 407 -6.20 7.97 -15.00
C LYS A 407 -5.31 7.79 -16.23
N ILE A 408 -5.75 8.24 -17.42
CA ILE A 408 -4.88 8.36 -18.60
C ILE A 408 -3.79 9.41 -18.33
N GLY A 409 -4.12 10.45 -17.57
CA GLY A 409 -3.19 11.47 -17.09
C GLY A 409 -3.14 12.71 -17.97
N VAL A 410 -2.11 13.54 -17.77
CA VAL A 410 -1.98 14.88 -18.38
C VAL A 410 -2.05 14.90 -19.90
N SER A 411 -1.86 13.79 -20.62
CA SER A 411 -1.96 13.80 -22.09
C SER A 411 -3.36 14.19 -22.60
N VAL A 412 -4.42 13.95 -21.80
CA VAL A 412 -5.78 14.36 -22.17
C VAL A 412 -6.07 15.83 -21.90
N ALA A 413 -5.17 16.55 -21.21
CA ALA A 413 -5.42 17.89 -20.73
C ALA A 413 -5.80 18.90 -21.82
N GLY A 414 -5.01 18.95 -22.91
CA GLY A 414 -5.30 19.84 -24.05
C GLY A 414 -6.68 19.55 -24.64
N ARG A 415 -7.04 18.25 -24.75
CA ARG A 415 -8.35 17.84 -25.22
C ARG A 415 -9.48 18.25 -24.27
N MET A 416 -9.26 18.22 -22.95
CA MET A 416 -10.25 18.69 -21.99
C MET A 416 -10.44 20.21 -22.05
N ILE A 417 -9.37 20.98 -22.29
CA ILE A 417 -9.42 22.44 -22.46
C ILE A 417 -10.31 22.81 -23.66
N GLU A 418 -10.12 22.14 -24.80
CA GLU A 418 -10.97 22.33 -26.00
C GLU A 418 -12.46 22.08 -25.73
N LEU A 419 -12.78 21.19 -24.78
CA LEU A 419 -14.16 20.82 -24.46
C LEU A 419 -14.86 21.80 -23.51
N LEU A 420 -14.17 22.82 -22.99
CA LEU A 420 -14.79 23.82 -22.12
C LEU A 420 -15.82 24.70 -22.86
N ASP A 421 -15.70 24.81 -24.19
CA ASP A 421 -16.66 25.48 -25.08
C ASP A 421 -17.66 24.50 -25.73
N CYS A 422 -17.84 23.31 -25.17
CA CYS A 422 -18.77 22.37 -25.76
C CYS A 422 -20.23 22.85 -25.58
N LYS A 423 -21.04 22.75 -26.65
CA LYS A 423 -22.50 23.01 -26.58
C LYS A 423 -23.20 22.16 -25.52
N ASN A 424 -22.68 20.96 -25.24
CA ASN A 424 -23.20 20.10 -24.19
C ASN A 424 -22.56 20.49 -22.84
N ARG A 425 -23.35 21.13 -21.97
CA ARG A 425 -22.91 21.59 -20.64
C ARG A 425 -22.43 20.47 -19.73
N ASP A 426 -22.93 19.23 -19.87
CA ASP A 426 -22.43 18.09 -19.11
C ASP A 426 -20.98 17.77 -19.51
N VAL A 427 -20.67 17.82 -20.81
CA VAL A 427 -19.31 17.58 -21.32
C VAL A 427 -18.37 18.65 -20.79
N SER A 428 -18.71 19.93 -20.90
CA SER A 428 -17.87 21.03 -20.39
C SER A 428 -17.69 20.94 -18.87
N HIS A 429 -18.75 20.59 -18.12
CA HIS A 429 -18.67 20.41 -16.67
C HIS A 429 -17.72 19.29 -16.26
N TRP A 430 -17.84 18.11 -16.88
CA TRP A 430 -16.97 16.99 -16.54
C TRP A 430 -15.55 17.18 -17.06
N ALA A 431 -15.36 17.84 -18.21
CA ALA A 431 -14.04 18.26 -18.66
C ALA A 431 -13.36 19.19 -17.63
N ALA A 432 -14.10 20.18 -17.11
CA ALA A 432 -13.62 21.06 -16.05
C ALA A 432 -13.29 20.31 -14.75
N GLU A 433 -14.07 19.28 -14.39
CA GLU A 433 -13.79 18.43 -13.23
C GLU A 433 -12.51 17.61 -13.42
N VAL A 434 -12.30 17.02 -14.61
CA VAL A 434 -11.04 16.31 -14.95
C VAL A 434 -9.86 17.28 -14.90
N ILE A 435 -9.98 18.48 -15.47
CA ILE A 435 -8.92 19.51 -15.43
C ILE A 435 -8.59 19.89 -13.98
N SER A 436 -9.59 20.05 -13.12
CA SER A 436 -9.41 20.41 -11.71
C SER A 436 -8.62 19.36 -10.90
N ARG A 437 -8.51 18.12 -11.40
CA ARG A 437 -7.71 17.05 -10.79
C ARG A 437 -6.25 17.08 -11.23
N PHE A 438 -5.96 17.76 -12.34
CA PHE A 438 -4.58 18.08 -12.71
C PHE A 438 -4.08 19.23 -11.84
N ASP A 439 -2.82 19.15 -11.43
CA ASP A 439 -2.15 20.19 -10.66
C ASP A 439 -1.95 21.46 -11.52
N LYS A 440 -1.15 22.43 -11.08
CA LYS A 440 -0.90 23.72 -11.76
C LYS A 440 -0.29 23.65 -13.18
N TYR A 441 -0.21 22.49 -13.82
CA TYR A 441 0.35 22.28 -15.16
C TYR A 441 -0.37 23.10 -16.25
N LEU A 442 -1.68 23.33 -16.10
CA LEU A 442 -2.52 24.00 -17.11
C LEU A 442 -2.83 25.46 -16.73
N GLU A 443 -2.14 26.02 -15.75
CA GLU A 443 -2.50 27.34 -15.24
C GLU A 443 -2.32 28.45 -16.29
N ASP A 444 -1.29 28.37 -17.13
CA ASP A 444 -1.04 29.39 -18.15
C ASP A 444 -2.12 29.35 -19.26
N ASP A 445 -2.53 28.15 -19.71
CA ASP A 445 -3.62 27.98 -20.68
C ASP A 445 -4.97 28.44 -20.10
N LEU A 446 -5.24 28.15 -18.82
CA LEU A 446 -6.46 28.58 -18.14
C LEU A 446 -6.49 30.09 -17.91
N ILE A 447 -5.33 30.73 -17.67
CA ILE A 447 -5.22 32.19 -17.58
C ILE A 447 -5.53 32.82 -18.94
N ASP A 448 -4.99 32.29 -20.04
CA ASP A 448 -5.31 32.77 -21.38
C ASP A 448 -6.81 32.63 -21.70
N LEU A 449 -7.42 31.49 -21.34
CA LEU A 449 -8.86 31.31 -21.48
C LEU A 449 -9.69 32.27 -20.62
N LEU A 450 -9.21 32.62 -19.43
CA LEU A 450 -9.89 33.60 -18.58
C LEU A 450 -9.86 35.01 -19.20
N GLU A 451 -8.76 35.38 -19.86
CA GLU A 451 -8.58 36.72 -20.44
C GLU A 451 -9.19 36.86 -21.84
N ASN A 452 -9.05 35.83 -22.67
CA ASN A 452 -9.34 35.88 -24.12
C ASN A 452 -10.41 34.89 -24.57
N GLY A 453 -10.86 33.99 -23.69
CA GLY A 453 -11.86 32.98 -24.02
C GLY A 453 -13.27 33.53 -24.18
N ASN A 454 -14.18 32.69 -24.66
CA ASN A 454 -15.61 33.01 -24.69
C ASN A 454 -16.26 32.84 -23.30
N TYR A 455 -17.56 33.11 -23.22
CA TYR A 455 -18.32 33.00 -21.97
C TYR A 455 -18.09 31.68 -21.20
N ASP A 456 -18.32 30.53 -21.83
CA ASP A 456 -18.24 29.23 -21.14
C ASP A 456 -16.79 28.95 -20.71
N GLN A 457 -15.82 29.27 -21.56
CA GLN A 457 -14.39 29.15 -21.24
C GLN A 457 -13.99 30.01 -20.05
N ARG A 458 -14.34 31.32 -20.04
CA ARG A 458 -14.06 32.23 -18.92
C ARG A 458 -14.76 31.78 -17.63
N PHE A 459 -16.00 31.29 -17.75
CA PHE A 459 -16.76 30.74 -16.63
C PHE A 459 -16.07 29.53 -15.99
N TYR A 460 -15.64 28.55 -16.77
CA TYR A 460 -14.95 27.37 -16.24
C TYR A 460 -13.53 27.70 -15.79
N ALA A 461 -12.77 28.49 -16.55
CA ALA A 461 -11.41 28.89 -16.23
C ALA A 461 -11.33 29.61 -14.88
N SER A 462 -12.16 30.64 -14.66
CA SER A 462 -12.21 31.37 -13.38
C SER A 462 -12.46 30.45 -12.19
N LYS A 463 -13.32 29.43 -12.34
CA LYS A 463 -13.62 28.46 -11.30
C LYS A 463 -12.49 27.46 -11.06
N ILE A 464 -11.87 26.93 -12.13
CA ILE A 464 -10.79 25.95 -12.05
C ILE A 464 -9.56 26.59 -11.39
N LEU A 465 -9.19 27.81 -11.81
CA LEU A 465 -8.02 28.53 -11.29
C LEU A 465 -8.07 28.73 -9.76
N GLY A 466 -9.26 28.99 -9.21
CA GLY A 466 -9.48 29.04 -7.77
C GLY A 466 -9.31 27.68 -7.08
N ARG A 467 -9.85 26.60 -7.67
CA ARG A 467 -9.74 25.23 -7.13
C ARG A 467 -8.31 24.72 -7.09
N ILE A 468 -7.53 24.96 -8.14
CA ILE A 468 -6.10 24.58 -8.21
C ILE A 468 -5.20 25.54 -7.43
N LYS A 469 -5.77 26.62 -6.85
CA LYS A 469 -5.06 27.64 -6.09
C LYS A 469 -3.89 28.25 -6.85
N SER A 470 -4.13 28.65 -8.11
CA SER A 470 -3.10 29.32 -8.92
C SER A 470 -2.91 30.77 -8.46
N GLU A 471 -1.72 31.08 -7.94
CA GLU A 471 -1.36 32.44 -7.54
C GLU A 471 -1.04 33.32 -8.77
N LYS A 472 -0.54 32.73 -9.86
CA LYS A 472 -0.32 33.47 -11.12
C LYS A 472 -1.61 34.06 -11.68
N ALA A 473 -2.73 33.35 -11.49
CA ALA A 473 -4.03 33.78 -11.97
C ALA A 473 -4.64 34.97 -11.21
N ILE A 474 -4.02 35.47 -10.14
CA ILE A 474 -4.57 36.58 -9.35
C ILE A 474 -4.86 37.81 -10.22
N ALA A 475 -3.95 38.18 -11.12
CA ALA A 475 -4.14 39.33 -12.01
C ALA A 475 -5.33 39.11 -12.98
N GLY A 476 -5.38 37.95 -13.64
CA GLY A 476 -6.48 37.58 -14.54
C GLY A 476 -7.83 37.51 -13.81
N LEU A 477 -7.87 36.95 -12.59
CA LEU A 477 -9.08 36.90 -11.75
C LEU A 477 -9.51 38.30 -11.29
N ILE A 478 -8.58 39.21 -11.02
CA ILE A 478 -8.91 40.62 -10.73
C ILE A 478 -9.57 41.28 -11.96
N ASN A 479 -9.07 41.01 -13.17
CA ASN A 479 -9.70 41.49 -14.40
C ASN A 479 -11.09 40.86 -14.60
N GLY A 480 -11.24 39.57 -14.27
CA GLY A 480 -12.51 38.84 -14.32
C GLY A 480 -13.61 39.42 -13.41
N LEU A 481 -13.27 40.20 -12.38
CA LEU A 481 -14.26 40.97 -11.61
C LEU A 481 -14.94 42.08 -12.42
N GLN A 482 -14.47 42.39 -13.63
CA GLN A 482 -15.03 43.38 -14.54
C GLN A 482 -15.62 42.73 -15.81
N ASP A 483 -15.78 41.41 -15.82
CA ASP A 483 -16.36 40.68 -16.96
C ASP A 483 -17.81 41.11 -17.21
N GLU A 484 -18.22 41.11 -18.49
CA GLU A 484 -19.59 41.43 -18.90
C GLU A 484 -20.64 40.48 -18.26
N TYR A 485 -20.25 39.23 -17.99
CA TYR A 485 -21.13 38.22 -17.41
C TYR A 485 -20.95 38.11 -15.88
N TRP A 486 -22.05 38.30 -15.15
CA TRP A 486 -22.06 38.27 -13.67
C TRP A 486 -21.55 36.93 -13.09
N THR A 487 -21.77 35.80 -13.78
CA THR A 487 -21.29 34.49 -13.32
C THR A 487 -19.77 34.38 -13.34
N VAL A 488 -19.09 35.01 -14.31
CA VAL A 488 -17.63 35.08 -14.37
C VAL A 488 -17.11 36.01 -13.28
N ARG A 489 -17.76 37.17 -13.08
CA ARG A 489 -17.43 38.08 -11.97
C ARG A 489 -17.52 37.37 -10.63
N LYS A 490 -18.61 36.64 -10.40
CA LYS A 490 -18.86 35.86 -9.17
C LYS A 490 -17.83 34.76 -8.95
N ASN A 491 -17.54 33.95 -9.96
CA ASN A 491 -16.51 32.91 -9.87
C ASN A 491 -15.11 33.50 -9.60
N SER A 492 -14.82 34.67 -10.18
CA SER A 492 -13.57 35.39 -9.94
C SER A 492 -13.48 35.88 -8.49
N ALA A 493 -14.56 36.48 -7.96
CA ALA A 493 -14.64 36.90 -6.56
C ALA A 493 -14.46 35.71 -5.59
N PHE A 494 -15.19 34.62 -5.83
CA PHE A 494 -15.08 33.38 -5.05
C PHE A 494 -13.64 32.86 -5.03
N SER A 495 -13.01 32.76 -6.20
CA SER A 495 -11.65 32.21 -6.36
C SER A 495 -10.59 33.10 -5.70
N LEU A 496 -10.71 34.42 -5.80
CA LEU A 496 -9.83 35.36 -5.10
C LEU A 496 -9.97 35.23 -3.57
N GLY A 497 -11.18 35.00 -3.07
CA GLY A 497 -11.44 34.71 -1.66
C GLY A 497 -10.76 33.42 -1.17
N GLU A 498 -10.80 32.35 -1.97
CA GLU A 498 -10.11 31.08 -1.68
C GLU A 498 -8.58 31.23 -1.70
N LEU A 499 -8.04 32.05 -2.60
CA LEU A 499 -6.60 32.36 -2.70
C LEU A 499 -6.09 33.26 -1.57
N LYS A 500 -6.97 34.04 -0.93
CA LYS A 500 -6.65 34.97 0.16
C LYS A 500 -5.59 36.04 -0.18
N SER A 501 -5.46 36.39 -1.46
CA SER A 501 -4.48 37.38 -1.92
C SER A 501 -4.81 38.80 -1.46
N LYS A 502 -3.87 39.47 -0.78
CA LYS A 502 -4.04 40.86 -0.33
C LYS A 502 -4.26 41.84 -1.48
N ASP A 503 -3.68 41.56 -2.64
CA ASP A 503 -3.77 42.42 -3.83
C ASP A 503 -5.21 42.49 -4.36
N ALA A 504 -6.02 41.47 -4.07
CA ALA A 504 -7.43 41.39 -4.45
C ALA A 504 -8.36 42.23 -3.55
N ILE A 505 -7.91 42.70 -2.37
CA ILE A 505 -8.79 43.42 -1.43
C ILE A 505 -9.36 44.69 -2.06
N ALA A 506 -8.52 45.54 -2.65
CA ALA A 506 -8.99 46.80 -3.24
C ALA A 506 -9.92 46.58 -4.45
N PRO A 507 -9.60 45.68 -5.41
CA PRO A 507 -10.55 45.28 -6.46
C PRO A 507 -11.88 44.74 -5.94
N LEU A 508 -11.86 43.81 -4.97
CA LEU A 508 -13.07 43.27 -4.36
C LEU A 508 -13.91 44.36 -3.68
N VAL A 509 -13.28 45.28 -2.94
CA VAL A 509 -13.99 46.41 -2.32
C VAL A 509 -14.67 47.32 -3.35
N ARG A 510 -14.12 47.45 -4.57
CA ARG A 510 -14.82 48.15 -5.67
C ARG A 510 -16.01 47.33 -6.17
N ALA A 511 -15.85 46.01 -6.31
CA ALA A 511 -16.91 45.09 -6.75
C ALA A 511 -18.09 44.98 -5.76
N LEU A 512 -17.93 45.41 -4.50
CA LEU A 512 -19.06 45.56 -3.58
C LEU A 512 -20.11 46.55 -4.10
N LYS A 513 -19.77 47.45 -5.03
CA LYS A 513 -20.70 48.42 -5.63
C LYS A 513 -21.35 47.95 -6.93
N ASP A 514 -21.17 46.68 -7.30
CA ASP A 514 -21.76 46.12 -8.52
C ASP A 514 -23.29 46.15 -8.45
N GLU A 515 -23.94 46.25 -9.60
CA GLU A 515 -25.40 46.23 -9.73
C GLU A 515 -25.99 44.88 -9.34
N ASP A 516 -25.25 43.79 -9.58
CA ASP A 516 -25.67 42.41 -9.33
C ASP A 516 -25.53 42.04 -7.84
N GLU A 517 -26.65 41.69 -7.21
CA GLU A 517 -26.72 41.35 -5.79
C GLU A 517 -26.01 40.03 -5.45
N ASP A 518 -25.99 39.08 -6.39
CA ASP A 518 -25.30 37.80 -6.24
C ASP A 518 -23.77 38.02 -6.20
N LEU A 519 -23.25 38.95 -6.99
CA LEU A 519 -21.85 39.36 -6.90
C LEU A 519 -21.57 40.10 -5.59
N ARG A 520 -22.38 41.09 -5.20
CA ARG A 520 -22.16 41.83 -3.94
C ARG A 520 -22.09 40.89 -2.74
N SER A 521 -23.01 39.94 -2.66
CA SER A 521 -23.03 38.94 -1.58
C SER A 521 -21.82 38.00 -1.64
N GLU A 522 -21.40 37.54 -2.82
CA GLU A 522 -20.19 36.72 -2.99
C GLU A 522 -18.93 37.49 -2.58
N VAL A 523 -18.84 38.78 -2.92
CA VAL A 523 -17.70 39.63 -2.55
C VAL A 523 -17.62 39.80 -1.03
N CYS A 524 -18.76 39.96 -0.33
CA CYS A 524 -18.79 39.94 1.14
C CYS A 524 -18.20 38.63 1.71
N LEU A 525 -18.58 37.49 1.15
CA LEU A 525 -18.08 36.17 1.56
C LEU A 525 -16.58 36.00 1.24
N ALA A 526 -16.15 36.42 0.06
CA ALA A 526 -14.75 36.37 -0.36
C ALA A 526 -13.87 37.19 0.60
N LEU A 527 -14.24 38.45 0.86
CA LEU A 527 -13.55 39.33 1.81
C LEU A 527 -13.52 38.77 3.23
N SER A 528 -14.61 38.13 3.67
CA SER A 528 -14.68 37.42 4.95
C SER A 528 -13.66 36.28 5.05
N LYS A 529 -13.57 35.43 4.02
CA LYS A 529 -12.64 34.28 3.97
C LYS A 529 -11.17 34.69 4.05
N MET A 530 -10.84 35.90 3.61
CA MET A 530 -9.49 36.46 3.71
C MET A 530 -9.07 36.75 5.17
N GLY A 531 -10.04 37.02 6.05
CA GLY A 531 -9.82 37.14 7.50
C GLY A 531 -9.18 38.44 7.98
N TYR A 532 -9.09 39.47 7.14
CA TYR A 532 -8.54 40.77 7.53
C TYR A 532 -9.59 41.64 8.23
N VAL A 533 -9.48 41.78 9.56
CA VAL A 533 -10.43 42.56 10.40
C VAL A 533 -10.71 43.95 9.84
N GLN A 534 -9.67 44.64 9.33
CA GLN A 534 -9.76 46.00 8.78
C GLN A 534 -10.63 46.13 7.53
N VAL A 535 -10.94 45.02 6.87
CA VAL A 535 -11.87 45.00 5.73
C VAL A 535 -13.31 45.22 6.20
N GLY A 536 -13.61 44.97 7.47
CA GLY A 536 -14.94 45.16 8.05
C GLY A 536 -15.50 46.56 7.85
N LYS A 537 -14.66 47.60 7.83
CA LYS A 537 -15.09 48.98 7.55
C LYS A 537 -15.70 49.16 6.15
N TYR A 538 -15.30 48.33 5.18
CA TYR A 538 -15.86 48.34 3.83
C TYR A 538 -17.11 47.48 3.70
N LEU A 539 -17.28 46.49 4.59
CA LEU A 539 -18.46 45.62 4.63
C LEU A 539 -19.62 46.23 5.41
N SER A 540 -19.34 47.06 6.43
CA SER A 540 -20.37 47.67 7.29
C SER A 540 -21.49 48.40 6.53
N PRO A 541 -21.24 49.16 5.45
CA PRO A 541 -22.30 49.83 4.70
C PRO A 541 -23.33 48.85 4.08
N TYR A 542 -22.93 47.62 3.78
CA TYR A 542 -23.78 46.62 3.13
C TYR A 542 -24.64 45.82 4.11
N ILE A 543 -24.52 46.08 5.41
CA ILE A 543 -25.46 45.59 6.43
C ILE A 543 -26.87 46.19 6.21
N ASP A 544 -26.93 47.37 5.58
CA ASP A 544 -28.16 48.10 5.25
C ASP A 544 -28.53 47.96 3.75
N ASP A 545 -27.94 47.01 3.00
CA ASP A 545 -28.22 46.80 1.58
C ASP A 545 -29.71 46.50 1.33
N GLU A 546 -30.24 46.93 0.18
CA GLU A 546 -31.65 46.72 -0.16
C GLU A 546 -32.00 45.22 -0.30
N PHE A 547 -31.04 44.40 -0.74
CA PHE A 547 -31.23 42.97 -0.93
C PHE A 547 -30.88 42.16 0.32
N THR A 548 -31.82 41.30 0.72
CA THR A 548 -31.71 40.44 1.90
C THR A 548 -30.43 39.58 1.89
N ASN A 549 -30.08 38.98 0.75
CA ASN A 549 -28.91 38.10 0.64
C ASN A 549 -27.60 38.86 0.91
N VAL A 550 -27.51 40.11 0.43
CA VAL A 550 -26.33 40.96 0.65
C VAL A 550 -26.25 41.38 2.12
N ARG A 551 -27.36 41.77 2.75
CA ARG A 551 -27.40 42.07 4.20
C ARG A 551 -26.91 40.89 5.02
N ILE A 552 -27.43 39.69 4.77
CA ILE A 552 -27.02 38.47 5.47
C ILE A 552 -25.52 38.23 5.29
N ALA A 553 -25.04 38.25 4.05
CA ALA A 553 -23.63 38.02 3.74
C ALA A 553 -22.71 39.05 4.41
N ALA A 554 -23.08 40.33 4.39
CA ALA A 554 -22.32 41.40 5.04
C ALA A 554 -22.28 41.24 6.57
N ILE A 555 -23.43 40.93 7.19
CA ILE A 555 -23.54 40.69 8.64
C ILE A 555 -22.71 39.47 9.07
N ASP A 556 -22.86 38.35 8.36
CA ASP A 556 -22.08 37.13 8.64
C ASP A 556 -20.59 37.39 8.45
N ALA A 557 -20.21 38.17 7.42
CA ALA A 557 -18.83 38.55 7.14
C ALA A 557 -18.22 39.39 8.26
N VAL A 558 -18.87 40.48 8.70
CA VAL A 558 -18.35 41.31 9.80
C VAL A 558 -18.27 40.55 11.12
N GLY A 559 -19.24 39.66 11.39
CA GLY A 559 -19.22 38.79 12.55
C GLY A 559 -18.05 37.80 12.50
N ALA A 560 -17.84 37.12 11.36
CA ALA A 560 -16.79 36.13 11.20
C ALA A 560 -15.37 36.72 11.29
N ILE A 561 -15.14 37.91 10.73
CA ILE A 561 -13.85 38.60 10.85
C ILE A 561 -13.67 39.29 12.22
N GLY A 562 -14.73 39.41 13.02
CA GLY A 562 -14.65 40.01 14.36
C GLY A 562 -14.51 41.54 14.36
N TYR A 563 -15.08 42.25 13.39
CA TYR A 563 -14.99 43.70 13.28
C TYR A 563 -15.98 44.39 14.25
N LYS A 564 -15.51 44.67 15.47
CA LYS A 564 -16.34 45.12 16.60
C LYS A 564 -17.00 46.48 16.39
N GLU A 565 -16.40 47.34 15.58
CA GLU A 565 -16.91 48.66 15.24
C GLU A 565 -18.24 48.60 14.46
N ALA A 566 -18.56 47.47 13.82
CA ALA A 566 -19.85 47.24 13.19
C ALA A 566 -20.98 46.88 14.17
N LEU A 567 -20.68 46.68 15.46
CA LEU A 567 -21.69 46.25 16.44
C LEU A 567 -22.96 47.12 16.44
N PRO A 568 -22.91 48.47 16.38
CA PRO A 568 -24.11 49.29 16.32
C PRO A 568 -24.97 49.00 15.07
N ALA A 569 -24.34 48.85 13.90
CA ALA A 569 -25.03 48.54 12.64
C ALA A 569 -25.65 47.14 12.67
N VAL A 570 -24.91 46.14 13.15
CA VAL A 570 -25.43 44.77 13.32
C VAL A 570 -26.58 44.74 14.33
N ALA A 571 -26.46 45.44 15.45
CA ALA A 571 -27.50 45.49 16.49
C ALA A 571 -28.82 46.07 15.96
N ALA A 572 -28.76 47.06 15.07
CA ALA A 572 -29.95 47.61 14.42
C ALA A 572 -30.70 46.59 13.54
N ARG A 573 -30.02 45.55 13.06
CA ARG A 573 -30.60 44.47 12.23
C ARG A 573 -31.21 43.31 13.01
N ILE A 574 -31.11 43.32 14.33
CA ILE A 574 -31.86 42.36 15.18
C ILE A 574 -33.37 42.51 14.98
N ASN A 575 -33.84 43.70 14.62
CA ASN A 575 -35.25 44.01 14.33
C ASN A 575 -35.52 44.20 12.82
N ASP A 576 -34.69 43.64 11.93
CA ASP A 576 -34.95 43.68 10.48
C ASP A 576 -36.28 42.99 10.15
N ASP A 577 -36.95 43.44 9.09
CA ASP A 577 -38.22 42.84 8.63
C ASP A 577 -38.05 41.36 8.25
N ASN A 578 -36.88 41.00 7.73
CA ASN A 578 -36.57 39.63 7.33
C ASN A 578 -35.98 38.81 8.49
N ILE A 579 -36.63 37.69 8.81
CA ILE A 579 -36.20 36.78 9.89
C ILE A 579 -34.78 36.24 9.73
N TYR A 580 -34.34 35.93 8.51
CA TYR A 580 -32.99 35.41 8.27
C TYR A 580 -31.92 36.47 8.55
N VAL A 581 -32.22 37.75 8.29
CA VAL A 581 -31.34 38.88 8.66
C VAL A 581 -31.28 39.03 10.17
N ARG A 582 -32.42 38.92 10.88
CA ARG A 582 -32.46 38.94 12.35
C ARG A 582 -31.60 37.82 12.95
N MET A 583 -31.73 36.60 12.42
CA MET A 583 -30.93 35.44 12.85
C MET A 583 -29.44 35.65 12.58
N ALA A 584 -29.07 36.16 11.40
CA ALA A 584 -27.69 36.49 11.07
C ALA A 584 -27.12 37.56 12.02
N ALA A 585 -27.90 38.58 12.36
CA ALA A 585 -27.50 39.63 13.28
C ALA A 585 -27.22 39.08 14.69
N ILE A 586 -28.10 38.24 15.24
CA ILE A 586 -27.91 37.58 16.54
C ILE A 586 -26.61 36.75 16.55
N LYS A 587 -26.38 35.97 15.50
CA LYS A 587 -25.18 35.15 15.36
C LYS A 587 -23.91 36.01 15.25
N ALA A 588 -23.94 37.07 14.45
CA ALA A 588 -22.83 38.01 14.31
C ALA A 588 -22.51 38.71 15.63
N VAL A 589 -23.52 39.14 16.40
CA VAL A 589 -23.33 39.70 17.76
C VAL A 589 -22.61 38.72 18.68
N GLY A 590 -22.98 37.44 18.63
CA GLY A 590 -22.28 36.37 19.36
C GLY A 590 -20.79 36.27 19.00
N ARG A 591 -20.47 36.32 17.70
CA ARG A 591 -19.11 36.23 17.16
C ARG A 591 -18.23 37.45 17.42
N LEU A 592 -18.82 38.64 17.45
CA LEU A 592 -18.09 39.88 17.76
C LEU A 592 -17.56 39.89 19.21
N LYS A 593 -18.23 39.16 20.12
CA LYS A 593 -17.90 38.99 21.54
C LYS A 593 -17.86 40.30 22.35
N GLY A 594 -17.89 40.17 23.67
CA GLY A 594 -17.80 41.29 24.61
C GLY A 594 -19.10 41.54 25.39
N GLU A 595 -19.00 42.38 26.41
CA GLU A 595 -20.09 42.61 27.37
C GLU A 595 -21.29 43.35 26.75
N ALA A 596 -21.04 44.28 25.83
CA ALA A 596 -22.11 44.94 25.08
C ALA A 596 -22.96 43.94 24.27
N CYS A 597 -22.32 42.94 23.64
CA CYS A 597 -23.01 41.87 22.91
C CYS A 597 -23.88 41.01 23.84
N VAL A 598 -23.39 40.71 25.05
CA VAL A 598 -24.17 39.97 26.06
C VAL A 598 -25.47 40.70 26.38
N ASN A 599 -25.39 42.00 26.66
CA ASN A 599 -26.56 42.79 27.02
C ASN A 599 -27.59 42.86 25.89
N LEU A 600 -27.13 43.02 24.64
CA LEU A 600 -27.98 43.00 23.45
C LEU A 600 -28.71 41.66 23.27
N LEU A 601 -28.00 40.55 23.43
CA LEU A 601 -28.58 39.21 23.32
C LEU A 601 -29.57 38.93 24.44
N LEU A 602 -29.24 39.29 25.69
CA LEU A 602 -30.14 39.10 26.84
C LEU A 602 -31.46 39.87 26.67
N ALA A 603 -31.43 41.06 26.06
CA ALA A 603 -32.65 41.82 25.75
C ALA A 603 -33.60 41.07 24.79
N GLN A 604 -33.08 40.14 23.98
CA GLN A 604 -33.86 39.35 23.02
C GLN A 604 -34.29 37.98 23.55
N MET A 605 -33.96 37.63 24.79
CA MET A 605 -34.29 36.32 25.39
C MET A 605 -35.80 36.04 25.51
N ASN A 606 -36.64 37.08 25.45
CA ASN A 606 -38.09 36.95 25.48
C ASN A 606 -38.71 36.82 24.08
N ASN A 607 -37.93 37.02 23.01
CA ASN A 607 -38.41 36.87 21.65
C ASN A 607 -38.43 35.38 21.28
N SER A 608 -39.61 34.77 21.31
CA SER A 608 -39.80 33.33 21.05
C SER A 608 -39.23 32.88 19.70
N GLU A 609 -39.25 33.74 18.68
CA GLU A 609 -38.77 33.42 17.34
C GLU A 609 -37.24 33.35 17.27
N LEU A 610 -36.54 34.20 18.03
CA LEU A 610 -35.07 34.30 18.00
C LEU A 610 -34.39 33.58 19.17
N ARG A 611 -35.15 33.13 20.16
CA ARG A 611 -34.63 32.64 21.45
C ARG A 611 -33.58 31.54 21.34
N SER A 612 -33.77 30.57 20.45
CA SER A 612 -32.79 29.51 20.18
C SER A 612 -31.46 30.06 19.66
N HIS A 613 -31.51 31.02 18.73
CA HIS A 613 -30.33 31.70 18.19
C HIS A 613 -29.62 32.53 19.27
N VAL A 614 -30.38 33.19 20.14
CA VAL A 614 -29.85 33.96 21.27
C VAL A 614 -29.11 33.05 22.25
N ILE A 615 -29.70 31.90 22.62
CA ILE A 615 -29.06 30.89 23.49
C ILE A 615 -27.74 30.42 22.88
N SER A 616 -27.73 30.13 21.58
CA SER A 616 -26.53 29.73 20.84
C SER A 616 -25.44 30.81 20.87
N ALA A 617 -25.82 32.05 20.53
CA ALA A 617 -24.90 33.19 20.51
C ALA A 617 -24.33 33.52 21.90
N LEU A 618 -25.13 33.44 22.97
CA LEU A 618 -24.66 33.63 24.35
C LEU A 618 -23.64 32.56 24.77
N GLY A 619 -23.83 31.33 24.31
CA GLY A 619 -22.88 30.24 24.49
C GLY A 619 -21.57 30.47 23.74
N GLU A 620 -21.62 31.00 22.52
CA GLU A 620 -20.46 31.30 21.68
C GLU A 620 -19.61 32.47 22.25
N ILE A 621 -20.24 33.46 22.90
CA ILE A 621 -19.51 34.53 23.60
C ILE A 621 -18.64 33.97 24.74
N GLY A 622 -19.14 32.96 25.47
CA GLY A 622 -18.41 32.34 26.58
C GLY A 622 -18.24 33.24 27.82
N ALA A 623 -19.02 34.32 27.96
CA ALA A 623 -18.93 35.23 29.10
C ALA A 623 -19.56 34.63 30.36
N VAL A 624 -18.84 34.69 31.49
CA VAL A 624 -19.28 34.12 32.79
C VAL A 624 -20.61 34.69 33.27
N SER A 625 -20.93 35.93 32.91
CA SER A 625 -22.22 36.58 33.14
C SER A 625 -23.42 35.80 32.60
N ASN A 626 -23.22 34.99 31.55
CA ASN A 626 -24.27 34.25 30.85
C ASN A 626 -24.64 32.95 31.57
N ILE A 627 -23.77 32.44 32.45
CA ILE A 627 -23.92 31.12 33.08
C ILE A 627 -25.27 31.00 33.77
N LYS A 628 -25.64 31.97 34.60
CA LYS A 628 -26.93 31.96 35.33
C LYS A 628 -28.13 31.89 34.40
N HIS A 629 -28.06 32.54 33.23
CA HIS A 629 -29.15 32.56 32.27
C HIS A 629 -29.24 31.21 31.54
N LEU A 630 -28.11 30.70 31.03
CA LEU A 630 -28.06 29.40 30.33
C LEU A 630 -28.41 28.22 31.24
N THR A 631 -27.95 28.21 32.50
CA THR A 631 -28.33 27.17 33.47
C THR A 631 -29.80 27.29 33.87
N SER A 632 -30.35 28.50 33.95
CA SER A 632 -31.79 28.70 34.17
C SER A 632 -32.62 28.18 33.00
N VAL A 633 -32.19 28.40 31.75
CA VAL A 633 -32.87 27.85 30.56
C VAL A 633 -32.85 26.31 30.62
N LEU A 634 -31.68 25.72 30.87
CA LEU A 634 -31.52 24.27 31.02
C LEU A 634 -32.43 23.69 32.11
N ALA A 635 -32.59 24.38 33.24
CA ALA A 635 -33.34 23.86 34.37
C ALA A 635 -34.86 24.13 34.32
N LYS A 636 -35.28 25.24 33.69
CA LYS A 636 -36.65 25.78 33.84
C LYS A 636 -37.42 25.97 32.53
N SER A 637 -36.80 25.84 31.36
CA SER A 637 -37.54 26.02 30.11
C SER A 637 -38.56 24.89 29.90
N GLY A 638 -39.80 25.26 29.56
CA GLY A 638 -40.84 24.31 29.15
C GLY A 638 -40.56 23.68 27.78
N ASP A 639 -39.72 24.32 26.96
CA ASP A 639 -39.33 23.83 25.65
C ASP A 639 -38.14 22.86 25.76
N ARG A 640 -38.36 21.63 25.32
CA ARG A 640 -37.40 20.53 25.36
C ARG A 640 -36.17 20.80 24.48
N ASP A 641 -36.34 21.47 23.35
CA ASP A 641 -35.25 21.78 22.42
C ASP A 641 -34.41 22.96 22.92
N GLU A 642 -35.02 23.95 23.57
CA GLU A 642 -34.28 25.01 24.28
C GLU A 642 -33.40 24.45 25.41
N ARG A 643 -33.94 23.52 26.21
CA ARG A 643 -33.15 22.83 27.25
C ARG A 643 -31.99 22.05 26.63
N ALA A 644 -32.25 21.34 25.52
CA ALA A 644 -31.23 20.55 24.84
C ALA A 644 -30.12 21.44 24.25
N LEU A 645 -30.49 22.60 23.70
CA LEU A 645 -29.55 23.59 23.17
C LEU A 645 -28.76 24.26 24.29
N ALA A 646 -29.39 24.63 25.40
CA ALA A 646 -28.69 25.16 26.57
C ALA A 646 -27.65 24.14 27.10
N ALA A 647 -28.02 22.86 27.18
CA ALA A 647 -27.10 21.78 27.55
C ALA A 647 -25.90 21.67 26.58
N SER A 648 -26.11 21.86 25.27
CA SER A 648 -25.05 21.70 24.28
C SER A 648 -24.07 22.87 24.25
N VAL A 649 -24.48 24.09 24.59
CA VAL A 649 -23.61 25.27 24.57
C VAL A 649 -22.88 25.50 25.90
N LEU A 650 -23.37 24.90 26.98
CA LEU A 650 -22.77 25.03 28.31
C LEU A 650 -21.37 24.38 28.41
N PHE A 651 -20.95 23.56 27.44
CA PHE A 651 -19.57 23.02 27.39
C PHE A 651 -18.49 24.09 27.26
N ASN A 652 -18.84 25.32 26.86
CA ASN A 652 -17.91 26.46 26.82
C ASN A 652 -17.54 27.01 28.20
N PHE A 653 -18.12 26.47 29.28
CA PHE A 653 -18.00 26.96 30.65
C PHE A 653 -17.54 25.86 31.62
N ASP A 654 -16.44 26.08 32.34
CA ASP A 654 -15.84 25.08 33.25
C ASP A 654 -16.20 25.31 34.74
N GLN A 655 -17.10 26.24 35.04
CA GLN A 655 -17.47 26.61 36.40
C GLN A 655 -18.26 25.48 37.11
N ARG A 656 -18.10 25.39 38.44
CA ARG A 656 -18.75 24.35 39.26
C ARG A 656 -20.28 24.34 39.13
N GLU A 657 -20.88 25.52 38.99
CA GLU A 657 -22.32 25.68 38.82
C GLU A 657 -22.82 25.05 37.50
N VAL A 658 -22.05 25.17 36.42
CA VAL A 658 -22.36 24.55 35.11
C VAL A 658 -22.29 23.04 35.18
N ILE A 659 -21.24 22.50 35.80
CA ILE A 659 -21.08 21.06 35.99
C ILE A 659 -22.25 20.49 36.80
N LYS A 660 -22.68 21.20 37.85
CA LYS A 660 -23.85 20.81 38.63
C LYS A 660 -25.12 20.81 37.76
N ALA A 661 -25.39 21.90 37.04
CA ALA A 661 -26.57 22.00 36.19
C ALA A 661 -26.62 20.93 35.08
N LEU A 662 -25.49 20.63 34.43
CA LEU A 662 -25.39 19.57 33.44
C LEU A 662 -25.55 18.17 34.07
N SER A 663 -25.04 17.97 35.29
CA SER A 663 -25.23 16.70 36.02
C SER A 663 -26.69 16.46 36.37
N ASP A 664 -27.39 17.51 36.82
CA ASP A 664 -28.82 17.45 37.11
C ASP A 664 -29.63 17.13 35.83
N ALA A 665 -29.24 17.73 34.69
CA ALA A 665 -29.85 17.51 33.38
C ALA A 665 -29.68 16.09 32.81
N LEU A 666 -28.81 15.24 33.40
CA LEU A 666 -28.75 13.81 33.06
C LEU A 666 -30.01 13.05 33.49
N SER A 667 -30.88 13.67 34.29
CA SER A 667 -32.18 13.12 34.67
C SER A 667 -33.36 13.77 33.95
N ASP A 668 -33.12 14.60 32.93
CA ASP A 668 -34.17 15.24 32.13
C ASP A 668 -35.03 14.18 31.40
N ASP A 669 -36.31 14.48 31.22
CA ASP A 669 -37.27 13.59 30.55
C ASP A 669 -36.91 13.39 29.06
N TYR A 670 -36.31 14.41 28.44
CA TYR A 670 -35.96 14.40 27.04
C TYR A 670 -34.55 13.85 26.78
N TYR A 671 -34.46 12.84 25.91
CA TYR A 671 -33.20 12.16 25.58
C TYR A 671 -32.12 13.12 25.05
N MET A 672 -32.47 14.10 24.21
CA MET A 672 -31.49 15.02 23.64
C MET A 672 -30.85 15.93 24.70
N VAL A 673 -31.60 16.32 25.73
CA VAL A 673 -31.03 17.06 26.88
C VAL A 673 -30.01 16.19 27.60
N ARG A 674 -30.37 14.95 27.94
CA ARG A 674 -29.45 14.01 28.61
C ARG A 674 -28.20 13.76 27.78
N LYS A 675 -28.36 13.54 26.47
CA LYS A 675 -27.26 13.35 25.52
C LYS A 675 -26.32 14.54 25.47
N ASN A 676 -26.86 15.73 25.27
CA ASN A 676 -26.06 16.95 25.17
C ASN A 676 -25.39 17.27 26.51
N ALA A 677 -26.06 17.05 27.63
CA ALA A 677 -25.48 17.24 28.96
C ALA A 677 -24.32 16.28 29.23
N ALA A 678 -24.47 15.00 28.89
CA ALA A 678 -23.40 14.01 29.00
C ALA A 678 -22.21 14.33 28.10
N LEU A 679 -22.45 14.79 26.86
CA LEU A 679 -21.41 15.21 25.94
C LEU A 679 -20.67 16.46 26.45
N SER A 680 -21.40 17.49 26.88
CA SER A 680 -20.82 18.71 27.44
C SER A 680 -19.98 18.43 28.69
N LEU A 681 -20.44 17.57 29.60
CA LEU A 681 -19.65 17.14 30.77
C LEU A 681 -18.37 16.40 30.37
N THR A 682 -18.44 15.59 29.31
CA THR A 682 -17.28 14.88 28.77
C THR A 682 -16.27 15.87 28.21
N LEU A 683 -16.71 16.80 27.37
CA LEU A 683 -15.86 17.83 26.77
C LEU A 683 -15.21 18.74 27.82
N ILE A 684 -15.96 19.13 28.87
CA ILE A 684 -15.42 19.89 30.01
C ILE A 684 -14.33 19.08 30.74
N ASN A 685 -14.58 17.78 31.01
CA ASN A 685 -13.60 16.92 31.66
C ASN A 685 -12.36 16.66 30.78
N GLU A 686 -12.54 16.53 29.47
CA GLU A 686 -11.45 16.41 28.49
C GLU A 686 -10.63 17.69 28.43
N ARG A 687 -11.24 18.88 28.43
CA ARG A 687 -10.52 20.16 28.47
C ARG A 687 -9.76 20.34 29.79
N ARG A 688 -10.33 19.93 30.92
CA ARG A 688 -9.64 19.88 32.22
C ARG A 688 -8.47 18.91 32.22
N ARG A 689 -8.62 17.72 31.64
CA ARG A 689 -7.52 16.76 31.45
C ARG A 689 -6.51 17.21 30.41
N GLY A 690 -6.95 17.94 29.39
CA GLY A 690 -6.14 18.50 28.31
C GLY A 690 -5.22 19.59 28.80
N SER A 691 -5.70 20.50 29.65
CA SER A 691 -4.86 21.48 30.35
C SER A 691 -3.86 20.84 31.35
N GLU A 692 -4.16 19.66 31.88
CA GLU A 692 -3.20 18.83 32.63
C GLU A 692 -2.24 18.03 31.71
N LYS A 693 -2.70 17.59 30.54
CA LYS A 693 -1.91 16.86 29.53
C LYS A 693 -1.06 17.77 28.64
N GLU A 694 -1.40 19.05 28.48
CA GLU A 694 -0.58 20.06 27.79
C GLU A 694 0.60 20.49 28.67
N LYS A 695 0.47 20.40 30.00
CA LYS A 695 1.63 20.39 30.91
C LYS A 695 2.51 19.13 30.75
N ASN A 696 1.99 18.05 30.17
CA ASN A 696 2.65 16.75 30.01
C ASN A 696 2.74 16.26 28.53
N GLY A 697 2.60 17.16 27.55
CA GLY A 697 2.88 16.93 26.12
C GLY A 697 2.08 15.85 25.36
N GLN A 698 0.80 15.59 25.62
CA GLN A 698 0.01 14.63 24.80
C GLN A 698 -1.38 15.13 24.42
N ALA A 699 -1.56 15.48 23.14
CA ALA A 699 -2.87 15.78 22.53
C ALA A 699 -3.37 14.60 21.69
N ALA A 700 -4.67 14.30 21.76
CA ALA A 700 -5.33 13.44 20.77
C ALA A 700 -6.80 13.82 20.64
N ILE A 701 -7.20 14.19 19.43
CA ILE A 701 -8.60 14.32 18.97
C ILE A 701 -9.02 12.92 18.50
N GLY A 702 -10.07 12.37 19.08
CA GLY A 702 -10.57 11.03 18.80
C GLY A 702 -11.61 10.96 17.68
N SER A 703 -11.77 9.77 17.10
CA SER A 703 -12.76 9.43 16.06
C SER A 703 -14.22 9.53 16.55
N GLU A 704 -15.20 9.60 15.64
CA GLU A 704 -16.63 9.64 16.01
C GLU A 704 -17.08 8.46 16.88
N ALA A 705 -16.52 7.26 16.64
CA ALA A 705 -16.75 6.08 17.46
C ALA A 705 -16.22 6.24 18.90
N GLU A 706 -15.08 6.92 19.07
CA GLU A 706 -14.51 7.23 20.39
C GLU A 706 -15.33 8.29 21.14
N SER A 707 -15.87 9.28 20.43
CA SER A 707 -16.80 10.26 21.02
C SER A 707 -18.07 9.61 21.56
N LEU A 708 -18.66 8.67 20.79
CA LEU A 708 -19.82 7.88 21.25
C LEU A 708 -19.49 6.94 22.40
N TYR A 709 -18.27 6.39 22.45
CA TYR A 709 -17.79 5.61 23.58
C TYR A 709 -17.66 6.47 24.84
N SER A 710 -17.07 7.67 24.73
CA SER A 710 -16.97 8.61 25.84
C SER A 710 -18.35 9.05 26.35
N LEU A 711 -19.31 9.26 25.44
CA LEU A 711 -20.72 9.51 25.78
C LEU A 711 -21.36 8.35 26.57
N GLY A 712 -21.17 7.11 26.10
CA GLY A 712 -21.67 5.92 26.82
C GLY A 712 -21.04 5.77 28.20
N MET A 713 -19.75 6.07 28.33
CA MET A 713 -19.03 6.08 29.61
C MET A 713 -19.56 7.16 30.56
N ALA A 714 -19.91 8.35 30.06
CA ALA A 714 -20.52 9.40 30.86
C ALA A 714 -21.87 8.95 31.45
N PHE A 715 -22.72 8.33 30.64
CA PHE A 715 -23.98 7.75 31.11
C PHE A 715 -23.77 6.59 32.09
N LEU A 716 -22.79 5.74 31.84
CA LEU A 716 -22.46 4.62 32.73
C LEU A 716 -22.03 5.10 34.11
N ASN A 717 -21.17 6.13 34.18
CA ASN A 717 -20.75 6.76 35.43
C ASN A 717 -21.91 7.46 36.16
N ALA A 718 -22.84 8.03 35.40
CA ALA A 718 -24.06 8.63 35.92
C ALA A 718 -25.15 7.59 36.29
N LYS A 719 -24.86 6.29 36.17
CA LYS A 719 -25.79 5.17 36.42
C LYS A 719 -27.05 5.20 35.53
N LYS A 720 -26.99 5.87 34.37
CA LYS A 720 -28.07 5.94 33.37
C LYS A 720 -27.87 4.85 32.32
N TYR A 721 -28.08 3.61 32.74
CA TYR A 721 -27.66 2.44 31.96
C TYR A 721 -28.38 2.29 30.62
N SER A 722 -29.65 2.69 30.51
CA SER A 722 -30.40 2.64 29.24
C SER A 722 -29.80 3.55 28.17
N ASP A 723 -29.42 4.77 28.54
CA ASP A 723 -28.80 5.72 27.59
C ASP A 723 -27.35 5.30 27.26
N ALA A 724 -26.64 4.71 28.22
CA ALA A 724 -25.30 4.13 28.00
C ALA A 724 -25.33 3.00 26.96
N VAL A 725 -26.32 2.10 27.04
CA VAL A 725 -26.53 1.02 26.05
C VAL A 725 -26.69 1.59 24.64
N VAL A 726 -27.57 2.59 24.46
CA VAL A 726 -27.81 3.21 23.15
C VAL A 726 -26.53 3.85 22.60
N ALA A 727 -25.77 4.56 23.44
CA ALA A 727 -24.51 5.19 23.01
C ALA A 727 -23.45 4.17 22.60
N PHE A 728 -23.27 3.09 23.38
CA PHE A 728 -22.30 2.04 23.05
C PHE A 728 -22.71 1.22 21.82
N GLN A 729 -24.00 0.93 21.63
CA GLN A 729 -24.48 0.28 20.40
C GLN A 729 -24.17 1.10 19.14
N LYS A 730 -24.38 2.42 19.20
CA LYS A 730 -24.02 3.32 18.09
C LYS A 730 -22.51 3.40 17.87
N SER A 731 -21.71 3.42 18.94
CA SER A 731 -20.25 3.33 18.83
C SER A 731 -19.83 2.03 18.13
N LEU A 732 -20.48 0.90 18.46
CA LEU A 732 -20.23 -0.39 17.81
C LEU A 732 -20.76 -0.48 16.38
N SER A 733 -21.80 0.25 15.98
CA SER A 733 -22.19 0.29 14.56
C SER A 733 -21.10 0.91 13.68
N LEU A 734 -20.29 1.82 14.23
CA LEU A 734 -19.15 2.44 13.55
C LEU A 734 -17.86 1.64 13.71
N SER A 735 -17.68 0.94 14.83
CA SER A 735 -16.52 0.11 15.11
C SER A 735 -16.94 -1.25 15.71
N PRO A 736 -17.44 -2.19 14.86
CA PRO A 736 -18.12 -3.41 15.32
C PRO A 736 -17.30 -4.37 16.19
N LYS A 737 -15.96 -4.25 16.14
CA LYS A 737 -15.02 -5.09 16.89
C LYS A 737 -14.30 -4.35 18.01
N ASN A 738 -14.77 -3.16 18.40
CA ASN A 738 -14.11 -2.40 19.48
C ASN A 738 -14.29 -3.11 20.84
N TYR A 739 -13.21 -3.75 21.30
CA TYR A 739 -13.16 -4.54 22.52
C TYR A 739 -13.64 -3.78 23.76
N ASN A 740 -13.12 -2.56 23.97
CA ASN A 740 -13.46 -1.76 25.14
C ASN A 740 -14.94 -1.38 25.17
N THR A 741 -15.50 -1.06 24.01
CA THR A 741 -16.92 -0.69 23.88
C THR A 741 -17.84 -1.88 24.13
N LEU A 742 -17.50 -3.07 23.62
CA LEU A 742 -18.24 -4.31 23.89
C LEU A 742 -18.27 -4.66 25.39
N ILE A 743 -17.14 -4.53 26.11
CA ILE A 743 -17.11 -4.76 27.55
C ILE A 743 -18.01 -3.77 28.29
N LYS A 744 -17.92 -2.48 27.96
CA LYS A 744 -18.72 -1.46 28.65
C LYS A 744 -20.21 -1.59 28.34
N LEU A 745 -20.56 -2.01 27.13
CA LEU A 745 -21.93 -2.38 26.77
C LEU A 745 -22.42 -3.59 27.59
N GLY A 746 -21.61 -4.64 27.71
CA GLY A 746 -21.94 -5.80 28.54
C GLY A 746 -22.17 -5.43 30.00
N ILE A 747 -21.32 -4.57 30.58
CA ILE A 747 -21.50 -4.03 31.94
C ILE A 747 -22.78 -3.20 32.05
N ALA A 748 -23.09 -2.39 31.03
CA ALA A 748 -24.32 -1.61 31.02
C ALA A 748 -25.57 -2.49 30.99
N TYR A 749 -25.55 -3.59 30.23
CA TYR A 749 -26.63 -4.59 30.22
C TYR A 749 -26.76 -5.34 31.54
N GLU A 750 -25.64 -5.74 32.16
CA GLU A 750 -25.63 -6.40 33.48
C GLU A 750 -26.27 -5.50 34.55
N ASN A 751 -25.95 -4.21 34.56
CA ASN A 751 -26.56 -3.24 35.50
C ASN A 751 -28.04 -2.94 35.19
N LYS A 752 -28.54 -3.35 34.02
CA LYS A 752 -29.97 -3.34 33.66
C LYS A 752 -30.68 -4.67 33.92
N ASP A 753 -29.99 -5.66 34.48
CA ASP A 753 -30.49 -7.03 34.65
C ASP A 753 -30.81 -7.75 33.30
N MET A 754 -30.23 -7.26 32.20
CA MET A 754 -30.33 -7.87 30.86
C MET A 754 -29.16 -8.84 30.65
N LEU A 755 -29.16 -9.94 31.42
CA LEU A 755 -28.00 -10.82 31.55
C LEU A 755 -27.66 -11.59 30.26
N ASN A 756 -28.65 -11.92 29.41
CA ASN A 756 -28.42 -12.65 28.16
C ASN A 756 -27.69 -11.79 27.12
N GLU A 757 -28.08 -10.53 26.99
CA GLU A 757 -27.45 -9.55 26.12
C GLU A 757 -26.03 -9.19 26.59
N ALA A 758 -25.82 -9.16 27.92
CA ALA A 758 -24.48 -9.03 28.49
C ALA A 758 -23.58 -10.23 28.12
N ILE A 759 -24.10 -11.46 28.23
CA ILE A 759 -23.40 -12.70 27.83
C ILE A 759 -23.03 -12.66 26.34
N GLU A 760 -23.94 -12.21 25.46
CA GLU A 760 -23.65 -12.07 24.03
C GLU A 760 -22.50 -11.09 23.77
N CYS A 761 -22.49 -9.93 24.46
CA CYS A 761 -21.41 -8.95 24.35
C CYS A 761 -20.07 -9.52 24.80
N PHE A 762 -20.02 -10.24 25.93
CA PHE A 762 -18.79 -10.84 26.43
C PHE A 762 -18.31 -12.02 25.59
N ASN A 763 -19.21 -12.79 24.97
CA ASN A 763 -18.87 -13.82 23.99
C ASN A 763 -18.18 -13.22 22.75
N LYS A 764 -18.72 -12.10 22.23
CA LYS A 764 -18.08 -11.36 21.13
C LYS A 764 -16.69 -10.84 21.53
N CYS A 765 -16.50 -10.38 22.78
CA CYS A 765 -15.19 -9.99 23.30
C CYS A 765 -14.20 -11.16 23.31
N ALA A 766 -14.63 -12.32 23.82
CA ALA A 766 -13.80 -13.53 23.91
C ALA A 766 -13.44 -14.11 22.54
N ALA A 767 -14.32 -13.96 21.53
CA ALA A 767 -14.03 -14.36 20.16
C ALA A 767 -13.04 -13.40 19.46
N SER A 768 -13.13 -12.10 19.75
CA SER A 768 -12.27 -11.10 19.12
C SER A 768 -10.85 -11.05 19.70
N GLU A 769 -10.70 -11.25 21.01
CA GLU A 769 -9.38 -11.32 21.67
C GLU A 769 -9.27 -12.59 22.56
N PRO A 770 -8.93 -13.75 21.96
CA PRO A 770 -8.95 -15.04 22.66
C PRO A 770 -7.87 -15.21 23.75
N ASN A 771 -6.86 -14.35 23.78
CA ASN A 771 -5.73 -14.46 24.71
C ASN A 771 -5.86 -13.53 25.93
N ARG A 772 -7.05 -12.93 26.14
CA ARG A 772 -7.27 -11.92 27.16
C ARG A 772 -8.16 -12.46 28.29
N PRO A 773 -7.62 -12.68 29.50
CA PRO A 773 -8.34 -13.35 30.58
C PRO A 773 -9.57 -12.57 31.06
N GLU A 774 -9.55 -11.23 30.97
CA GLU A 774 -10.65 -10.37 31.42
C GLU A 774 -11.97 -10.69 30.70
N SER A 775 -11.94 -11.01 29.40
CA SER A 775 -13.13 -11.33 28.61
C SER A 775 -13.86 -12.55 29.16
N TYR A 776 -13.08 -13.60 29.47
CA TYR A 776 -13.60 -14.84 30.02
C TYR A 776 -14.06 -14.69 31.47
N ILE A 777 -13.44 -13.80 32.24
CA ILE A 777 -13.88 -13.46 33.61
C ILE A 777 -15.25 -12.80 33.57
N TYR A 778 -15.44 -11.75 32.75
CA TYR A 778 -16.75 -11.07 32.64
C TYR A 778 -17.85 -12.01 32.14
N LEU A 779 -17.54 -12.85 31.14
CA LEU A 779 -18.46 -13.86 30.63
C LEU A 779 -18.84 -14.88 31.72
N ALA A 780 -17.87 -15.39 32.47
CA ALA A 780 -18.13 -16.35 33.54
C ALA A 780 -18.98 -15.77 34.68
N VAL A 781 -18.72 -14.52 35.06
CA VAL A 781 -19.53 -13.82 36.07
C VAL A 781 -20.98 -13.70 35.59
N ALA A 782 -21.20 -13.27 34.34
CA ALA A 782 -22.55 -13.16 33.77
C ALA A 782 -23.25 -14.53 33.67
N LEU A 783 -22.54 -15.58 33.23
CA LEU A 783 -23.05 -16.96 33.19
C LEU A 783 -23.41 -17.51 34.58
N SER A 784 -22.63 -17.17 35.60
CA SER A 784 -22.94 -17.52 36.99
C SER A 784 -24.22 -16.84 37.47
N SER A 785 -24.46 -15.58 37.09
CA SER A 785 -25.68 -14.85 37.46
C SER A 785 -26.94 -15.46 36.86
N VAL A 786 -26.86 -16.09 35.68
CA VAL A 786 -27.97 -16.88 35.08
C VAL A 786 -27.94 -18.37 35.44
N LYS A 787 -27.18 -18.75 36.47
CA LYS A 787 -27.06 -20.13 37.01
C LYS A 787 -26.49 -21.16 36.02
N LYS A 788 -25.83 -20.73 34.94
CA LYS A 788 -25.10 -21.60 34.01
C LYS A 788 -23.69 -21.90 34.54
N TYR A 789 -23.64 -22.60 35.67
CA TYR A 789 -22.39 -22.79 36.43
C TYR A 789 -21.34 -23.62 35.68
N GLU A 790 -21.74 -24.62 34.92
CA GLU A 790 -20.82 -25.44 34.11
C GLU A 790 -20.12 -24.61 33.03
N GLU A 791 -20.90 -23.85 32.24
CA GLU A 791 -20.37 -22.94 31.22
C GLU A 791 -19.48 -21.85 31.85
N SER A 792 -19.86 -21.34 33.03
CA SER A 792 -19.03 -20.41 33.79
C SER A 792 -17.67 -21.01 34.18
N LEU A 793 -17.65 -22.26 34.67
CA LEU A 793 -16.39 -22.92 35.06
C LEU A 793 -15.48 -23.19 33.87
N ILE A 794 -16.03 -23.53 32.70
CA ILE A 794 -15.26 -23.68 31.45
C ILE A 794 -14.56 -22.36 31.10
N ASN A 795 -15.30 -21.25 31.16
CA ASN A 795 -14.73 -19.93 30.85
C ASN A 795 -13.73 -19.47 31.91
N LEU A 796 -13.94 -19.74 33.20
CA LEU A 796 -12.93 -19.43 34.24
C LEU A 796 -11.64 -20.25 34.07
N LYS A 797 -11.71 -21.51 33.60
CA LYS A 797 -10.51 -22.29 33.28
C LYS A 797 -9.74 -21.67 32.10
N ARG A 798 -10.44 -21.25 31.04
CA ARG A 798 -9.83 -20.50 29.94
C ARG A 798 -9.21 -19.19 30.41
N ALA A 799 -9.87 -18.47 31.32
CA ALA A 799 -9.31 -17.27 31.95
C ALA A 799 -8.03 -17.58 32.75
N GLU A 800 -7.98 -18.72 33.43
CA GLU A 800 -6.81 -19.20 34.18
C GLU A 800 -5.63 -19.49 33.24
N GLU A 801 -5.88 -20.16 32.11
CA GLU A 801 -4.90 -20.48 31.07
C GLU A 801 -4.34 -19.20 30.39
N CYS A 802 -5.17 -18.18 30.19
CA CYS A 802 -4.76 -16.91 29.59
C CYS A 802 -4.11 -15.92 30.60
N ALA A 803 -4.17 -16.19 31.91
CA ALA A 803 -3.70 -15.26 32.94
C ALA A 803 -2.16 -15.18 33.01
N LYS A 804 -1.59 -14.04 32.63
CA LYS A 804 -0.13 -13.79 32.65
C LYS A 804 0.39 -13.19 33.96
N ASN A 805 -0.49 -12.78 34.88
CA ASN A 805 -0.10 -12.13 36.13
C ASN A 805 -0.76 -12.80 37.36
N ALA A 806 -0.05 -12.75 38.49
CA ALA A 806 -0.46 -13.44 39.72
C ALA A 806 -1.79 -12.93 40.30
N ARG A 807 -2.07 -11.62 40.14
CA ARG A 807 -3.29 -10.98 40.66
C ARG A 807 -4.54 -11.48 39.94
N THR A 808 -4.51 -11.53 38.61
CA THR A 808 -5.62 -12.05 37.79
C THR A 808 -5.83 -13.53 38.07
N LEU A 809 -4.74 -14.31 38.20
CA LEU A 809 -4.82 -15.73 38.55
C LEU A 809 -5.49 -15.96 39.92
N GLU A 810 -5.17 -15.12 40.92
CA GLU A 810 -5.79 -15.18 42.24
C GLU A 810 -7.29 -14.88 42.18
N ILE A 811 -7.69 -13.85 41.40
CA ILE A 811 -9.10 -13.50 41.18
C ILE A 811 -9.85 -14.66 40.52
N VAL A 812 -9.28 -15.26 39.47
CA VAL A 812 -9.88 -16.40 38.76
C VAL A 812 -10.05 -17.59 39.69
N LYS A 813 -9.03 -17.96 40.48
CA LYS A 813 -9.11 -19.06 41.46
C LYS A 813 -10.18 -18.83 42.52
N LYS A 814 -10.30 -17.60 43.03
CA LYS A 814 -11.36 -17.20 43.96
C LYS A 814 -12.75 -17.36 43.32
N LEU A 815 -12.91 -16.93 42.07
CA LEU A 815 -14.16 -17.08 41.33
C LEU A 815 -14.49 -18.56 41.07
N ILE A 816 -13.52 -19.39 40.68
CA ILE A 816 -13.73 -20.84 40.49
C ILE A 816 -14.24 -21.48 41.79
N LYS A 817 -13.62 -21.15 42.93
CA LYS A 817 -14.07 -21.65 44.24
C LYS A 817 -15.51 -21.21 44.52
N LYS A 818 -15.83 -19.92 44.31
CA LYS A 818 -17.16 -19.35 44.52
C LYS A 818 -18.22 -20.03 43.64
N VAL A 819 -17.96 -20.20 42.35
CA VAL A 819 -18.89 -20.83 41.41
C VAL A 819 -19.10 -22.32 41.73
N LYS A 820 -18.04 -23.05 42.10
CA LYS A 820 -18.18 -24.43 42.58
C LYS A 820 -19.08 -24.50 43.82
N THR A 821 -18.88 -23.63 44.80
CA THR A 821 -19.75 -23.59 45.99
C THR A 821 -21.21 -23.30 45.61
N LEU A 822 -21.45 -22.34 44.71
CA LEU A 822 -22.80 -22.01 44.24
C LEU A 822 -23.47 -23.19 43.49
N MET A 823 -22.69 -23.92 42.70
CA MET A 823 -23.13 -25.11 41.96
C MET A 823 -23.49 -26.29 42.88
N TYR A 824 -22.81 -26.46 44.02
CA TYR A 824 -23.15 -27.50 45.00
C TYR A 824 -24.27 -27.10 45.97
N SER A 825 -24.62 -25.80 46.02
CA SER A 825 -25.71 -25.28 46.84
C SER A 825 -27.06 -25.21 46.13
N TYR A 826 -27.09 -25.49 44.83
CA TYR A 826 -28.24 -25.48 43.95
C TYR A 826 -28.50 -26.89 43.45
#